data_AF-A0A7K5U1I1-F1
#
_entry.id   AF-A0A7K5U1I1-F1
#
_cell.length_a   1.000
_cell.length_b   1.000
_cell.length_c   1.000
_cell.angle_alpha   90.00
_cell.angle_beta   90.00
_cell.angle_gamma   90.00
#
_symmetry.space_group_name_H-M   'P 1'
#
loop_
_entity.id
_entity.type
_entity.pdbx_description
1 polymer ?
#
loop_
_entity_poly.entity_id
_entity_poly.type
_entity_poly.pdbx_seq_one_letter_code
_entity_poly.pdbx_strand_id
1 'polypeptide(L)'
;MTLQELVAQATSLHSDRAAVWFDECTGKSPAFHTYATVVELARELTAFLQKHCDQQGKCEIGLYCYPGINLPSWILGILQVPAAYSPVDPDAPPTLSTYFMKKTNLQYILVENDKINKFQMSHVGCFSHDSSTIEHIGLTLFQMSSSNTGLNSQVDDMRTKCEPFNAVGNSQAEYTICPDQTKVKTSEGGSMDVVQKYTLAYVLHTSGTTGIPKIVRVPHKCIVPNIQHLKCIFEITQEDVLFLASPLTFDPSVVELFVALTSGASILIVPNTIKMMPVELSAALFHHHHVTVLQATPTLLRRFGDHIIKSTVLSANTSLRVLALGGEAFPVLNLLKSWKHRENKTSIFNLYGITEVSSWATCYKIPEEVFGADFRSDFPIPLGSPLLGTKVEVRDTNGSAVLEGEGQIFIGGEERICFLDGEITVPLGTMRETGDFVRVQNGNLFFLGRKDNQIKRHGKRFNTECLRQAAEDLCQVEACAVSWYRQEKLILFVLPKDDLEERETLKELQKHLPAYAVPDEIVVIKALPLTSHGKVDISELNKIYQNHLNSRRRDSKLSDAEELWERLLYLWKSVLGLLGDSTEISKDAVFLYSGGDSLKALRFYGEIEMLVGKAVPGLLGVILSRSIEEVYRHILKMLITDEDQLTNPDNVVKRKLSQNSGEEFHGKCIKLTSEISHEVTSGLIPFIALSRGNRFFPANFTKSFMQLKNTVQVGVDVLQQPSFLHSKAPSITKSHTQGYETGERILTVTNTANKNDCSSVQQIHAECSHVTMAELALSVRWKSNTRKCVDASPLVIIPSKEEVSASVYVGSHSHAMQAIDLDVGKIKWEKALGDRIESSACVSKCGNFIVVGCYDGLVYVLQSSDGEIQWTFATEDTVKSSAVVDPSSGLVYIGSHDQHVYALDIYKKACMWKSHCEGGAVFSSPCLSSFPHHLYVATLGGVLLAVNPVTGSKLWKSSLGKPLFSSPHCNENYVCVGCVDGNLYCYTHSGEKVWQFSTNGPVFSSPCLSSLTKQEIFFGSHDCFIYCCNMEGNLLWKFEATSSVYGTPFIFQSDDLSKKILLAAVSTDGKVWILNAKNGTAEGVDKLPGEVFSSPVVWGTKLVVGCRNDYVYCLDLYITGK
;
A
#
# COMPACT_ATOMS: atom_id res chain seq x y z
N MET A 1 -27.18 -28.92 -14.77
CA MET A 1 -26.13 -29.94 -14.87
C MET A 1 -24.89 -29.40 -14.17
N THR A 2 -24.30 -30.17 -13.26
CA THR A 2 -23.13 -29.78 -12.45
C THR A 2 -21.85 -30.47 -12.94
N LEU A 3 -20.70 -30.12 -12.37
CA LEU A 3 -19.41 -30.68 -12.78
C LEU A 3 -19.32 -32.18 -12.44
N GLN A 4 -19.73 -32.55 -11.23
CA GLN A 4 -19.77 -33.92 -10.74
C GLN A 4 -20.74 -34.81 -11.53
N GLU A 5 -21.86 -34.26 -12.02
CA GLU A 5 -22.78 -34.97 -12.91
C GLU A 5 -22.13 -35.27 -14.27
N LEU A 6 -21.40 -34.31 -14.84
CA LEU A 6 -20.68 -34.51 -16.10
C LEU A 6 -19.55 -35.55 -15.97
N VAL A 7 -18.82 -35.54 -14.85
CA VAL A 7 -17.79 -36.56 -14.59
C VAL A 7 -18.43 -37.93 -14.38
N ALA A 8 -19.55 -38.04 -13.64
CA ALA A 8 -20.27 -39.30 -13.48
C ALA A 8 -20.73 -39.89 -14.83
N GLN A 9 -21.19 -39.04 -15.75
CA GLN A 9 -21.51 -39.46 -17.12
C GLN A 9 -20.28 -40.00 -17.86
N ALA A 10 -19.14 -39.31 -17.80
CA ALA A 10 -17.90 -39.78 -18.40
C ALA A 10 -17.42 -41.11 -17.80
N THR A 11 -17.49 -41.26 -16.47
CA THR A 11 -17.15 -42.51 -15.76
C THR A 11 -18.03 -43.68 -16.21
N SER A 12 -19.32 -43.46 -16.45
CA SER A 12 -20.23 -44.52 -16.93
C SER A 12 -19.81 -45.11 -18.29
N LEU A 13 -19.06 -44.34 -19.08
CA LEU A 13 -18.56 -44.75 -20.40
C LEU A 13 -17.09 -45.20 -20.38
N HIS A 14 -16.30 -44.72 -19.42
CA HIS A 14 -14.83 -44.85 -19.41
C HIS A 14 -14.25 -45.33 -18.07
N SER A 15 -15.04 -46.08 -17.29
CA SER A 15 -14.72 -46.57 -15.94
C SER A 15 -13.28 -47.07 -15.75
N ASP A 16 -12.79 -47.91 -16.68
CA ASP A 16 -11.47 -48.57 -16.56
C ASP A 16 -10.31 -47.76 -17.16
N ARG A 17 -10.58 -46.61 -17.80
CA ARG A 17 -9.52 -45.75 -18.35
C ARG A 17 -8.82 -44.98 -17.23
N ALA A 18 -7.55 -44.68 -17.42
CA ALA A 18 -6.81 -43.79 -16.53
C ALA A 18 -7.43 -42.38 -16.56
N ALA A 19 -7.87 -41.88 -15.41
CA ALA A 19 -8.42 -40.54 -15.26
C ALA A 19 -7.33 -39.55 -14.88
N VAL A 20 -6.39 -39.95 -14.02
CA VAL A 20 -5.31 -39.10 -13.52
C VAL A 20 -4.00 -39.88 -13.45
N TRP A 21 -2.92 -39.23 -13.88
CA TRP A 21 -1.54 -39.67 -13.73
C TRP A 21 -0.82 -38.73 -12.77
N PHE A 22 0.01 -39.30 -11.90
CA PHE A 22 0.93 -38.56 -11.06
C PHE A 22 2.35 -39.08 -11.25
N ASP A 23 3.25 -38.19 -11.64
CA ASP A 23 4.66 -38.53 -11.91
C ASP A 23 5.59 -37.60 -11.13
N GLU A 24 6.31 -38.18 -10.16
CA GLU A 24 7.33 -37.47 -9.36
C GLU A 24 8.60 -37.16 -10.16
N CYS A 25 8.76 -37.74 -11.35
CA CYS A 25 9.95 -37.61 -12.21
C CYS A 25 11.24 -38.09 -11.53
N THR A 26 11.13 -39.07 -10.63
CA THR A 26 12.27 -39.65 -9.88
C THR A 26 12.83 -40.93 -10.50
N GLY A 27 12.35 -41.31 -11.70
CA GLY A 27 12.71 -42.57 -12.38
C GLY A 27 11.90 -43.80 -11.92
N LYS A 28 10.98 -43.63 -10.96
CA LYS A 28 9.97 -44.64 -10.61
C LYS A 28 8.81 -44.62 -11.61
N SER A 29 8.08 -45.73 -11.72
CA SER A 29 6.87 -45.79 -12.54
C SER A 29 5.82 -44.77 -12.05
N PRO A 30 5.19 -44.00 -12.96
CA PRO A 30 4.11 -43.09 -12.60
C PRO A 30 2.92 -43.83 -11.96
N ALA A 31 2.30 -43.20 -10.97
CA ALA A 31 1.07 -43.71 -10.37
C ALA A 31 -0.14 -43.20 -11.17
N PHE A 32 -1.22 -43.99 -11.22
CA PHE A 32 -2.47 -43.57 -11.87
C PHE A 32 -3.70 -44.10 -11.14
N HIS A 33 -4.80 -43.34 -11.26
CA HIS A 33 -6.13 -43.79 -10.87
C HIS A 33 -7.03 -43.86 -12.10
N THR A 34 -7.87 -44.89 -12.17
CA THR A 34 -8.91 -44.98 -13.20
C THR A 34 -10.11 -44.10 -12.84
N TYR A 35 -11.01 -43.88 -13.79
CA TYR A 35 -12.27 -43.18 -13.53
C TYR A 35 -13.09 -43.85 -12.41
N ALA A 36 -13.11 -45.18 -12.36
CA ALA A 36 -13.74 -45.95 -11.28
C ALA A 36 -13.13 -45.60 -9.92
N THR A 37 -11.80 -45.64 -9.81
CA THR A 37 -11.09 -45.32 -8.56
C THR A 37 -11.30 -43.88 -8.13
N VAL A 38 -11.28 -42.92 -9.07
CA VAL A 38 -11.51 -41.51 -8.77
C VAL A 38 -12.91 -41.28 -8.19
N VAL A 39 -13.95 -41.86 -8.81
CA VAL A 39 -15.33 -41.72 -8.33
C VAL A 39 -15.55 -42.45 -7.01
N GLU A 40 -14.92 -43.61 -6.82
CA GLU A 40 -15.02 -44.37 -5.57
C GLU A 40 -14.41 -43.60 -4.39
N LEU A 41 -13.19 -43.09 -4.53
CA LEU A 41 -12.54 -42.25 -3.53
C LEU A 41 -13.34 -40.96 -3.26
N ALA A 42 -13.92 -40.36 -4.31
CA ALA A 42 -14.81 -39.20 -4.15
C ALA A 42 -16.04 -39.57 -3.32
N ARG A 43 -16.67 -40.72 -3.58
CA ARG A 43 -17.86 -41.22 -2.86
C ARG A 43 -17.56 -41.48 -1.38
N GLU A 44 -16.38 -42.03 -1.07
CA GLU A 44 -15.93 -42.22 0.32
C GLU A 44 -15.77 -40.88 1.05
N LEU A 45 -15.14 -39.88 0.40
CA LEU A 45 -15.04 -38.53 0.96
C LEU A 45 -16.42 -37.88 1.14
N THR A 46 -17.33 -38.05 0.17
CA THR A 46 -18.70 -37.55 0.26
C THR A 46 -19.42 -38.12 1.47
N ALA A 47 -19.36 -39.45 1.67
CA ALA A 47 -19.99 -40.11 2.83
C ALA A 47 -19.39 -39.60 4.14
N PHE A 48 -18.08 -39.35 4.18
CA PHE A 48 -17.40 -38.75 5.32
C PHE A 48 -17.88 -37.32 5.59
N LEU A 49 -17.95 -36.45 4.57
CA LEU A 49 -18.41 -35.07 4.72
C LEU A 49 -19.88 -35.00 5.13
N GLN A 50 -20.75 -35.85 4.59
CA GLN A 50 -22.16 -35.93 4.99
C GLN A 50 -22.34 -36.30 6.47
N LYS A 51 -21.39 -37.04 7.04
CA LYS A 51 -21.41 -37.44 8.45
C LYS A 51 -20.89 -36.36 9.40
N HIS A 52 -19.93 -35.53 8.98
CA HIS A 52 -19.19 -34.61 9.86
C HIS A 52 -19.48 -33.12 9.64
N CYS A 53 -20.07 -32.74 8.50
CA CYS A 53 -20.38 -31.34 8.19
C CYS A 53 -21.89 -31.07 8.33
N ASP A 54 -22.24 -29.92 8.92
CA ASP A 54 -23.64 -29.46 8.97
C ASP A 54 -24.10 -29.02 7.58
N GLN A 55 -25.18 -29.64 7.09
CA GLN A 55 -25.76 -29.35 5.77
C GLN A 55 -26.70 -28.13 5.78
N GLN A 56 -26.96 -27.52 6.94
CA GLN A 56 -27.85 -26.36 7.07
C GLN A 56 -27.11 -25.00 6.98
N GLY A 57 -25.79 -24.98 7.21
CA GLY A 57 -24.89 -23.81 7.19
C GLY A 57 -24.18 -23.53 5.83
N LYS A 58 -23.37 -22.46 5.76
CA LYS A 58 -22.78 -21.93 4.51
C LYS A 58 -21.83 -22.92 3.81
N CYS A 59 -21.98 -22.99 2.48
CA CYS A 59 -21.59 -24.06 1.54
C CYS A 59 -20.14 -23.97 1.01
N GLU A 60 -19.13 -23.77 1.84
CA GLU A 60 -17.73 -23.65 1.38
C GLU A 60 -16.82 -24.57 2.20
N ILE A 61 -16.03 -25.41 1.53
CA ILE A 61 -15.05 -26.30 2.16
C ILE A 61 -13.66 -25.96 1.67
N GLY A 62 -12.77 -25.61 2.59
CA GLY A 62 -11.36 -25.35 2.31
C GLY A 62 -10.63 -26.63 1.93
N LEU A 63 -9.68 -26.55 1.00
CA LEU A 63 -8.80 -27.66 0.64
C LEU A 63 -7.33 -27.20 0.68
N TYR A 64 -6.59 -27.65 1.69
CA TYR A 64 -5.19 -27.33 1.93
C TYR A 64 -4.30 -28.52 1.53
N CYS A 65 -3.80 -28.52 0.30
CA CYS A 65 -3.03 -29.63 -0.26
C CYS A 65 -2.07 -29.18 -1.37
N TYR A 66 -1.12 -30.04 -1.73
CA TYR A 66 -0.45 -29.93 -3.03
C TYR A 66 -1.20 -30.72 -4.11
N PRO A 67 -1.06 -30.38 -5.40
CA PRO A 67 -1.61 -31.19 -6.48
C PRO A 67 -0.96 -32.58 -6.50
N GLY A 68 -1.76 -33.62 -6.29
CA GLY A 68 -1.33 -35.01 -6.30
C GLY A 68 -2.39 -35.92 -6.92
N ILE A 69 -2.12 -37.22 -6.91
CA ILE A 69 -2.99 -38.22 -7.56
C ILE A 69 -4.43 -38.24 -7.05
N ASN A 70 -4.67 -37.92 -5.78
CA ASN A 70 -6.00 -37.94 -5.16
C ASN A 70 -6.78 -36.63 -5.33
N LEU A 71 -6.13 -35.58 -5.85
CA LEU A 71 -6.73 -34.26 -6.01
C LEU A 71 -8.08 -34.26 -6.77
N PRO A 72 -8.23 -34.96 -7.92
CA PRO A 72 -9.53 -35.06 -8.61
C PRO A 72 -10.61 -35.64 -7.71
N SER A 73 -10.30 -36.71 -6.97
CA SER A 73 -11.24 -37.38 -6.07
C SER A 73 -11.66 -36.45 -4.91
N TRP A 74 -10.71 -35.69 -4.35
CA TRP A 74 -10.99 -34.75 -3.27
C TRP A 74 -11.92 -33.62 -3.70
N ILE A 75 -11.66 -33.00 -4.85
CA ILE A 75 -12.51 -31.95 -5.40
C ILE A 75 -13.91 -32.51 -5.71
N LEU A 76 -13.99 -33.68 -6.35
CA LEU A 76 -15.28 -34.31 -6.66
C LEU A 76 -16.08 -34.67 -5.41
N GLY A 77 -15.44 -35.18 -4.35
CA GLY A 77 -16.11 -35.50 -3.10
C GLY A 77 -16.71 -34.27 -2.41
N ILE A 78 -16.01 -33.12 -2.46
CA ILE A 78 -16.55 -31.84 -1.98
C ILE A 78 -17.75 -31.40 -2.82
N LEU A 79 -17.67 -31.50 -4.15
CA LEU A 79 -18.76 -31.08 -5.05
C LEU A 79 -20.00 -31.98 -5.00
N GLN A 80 -19.88 -33.19 -4.46
CA GLN A 80 -21.01 -34.10 -4.27
C GLN A 80 -21.82 -33.80 -3.00
N VAL A 81 -21.29 -33.01 -2.07
CA VAL A 81 -22.09 -32.35 -1.03
C VAL A 81 -22.49 -30.95 -1.50
N PRO A 82 -23.47 -30.29 -0.88
CA PRO A 82 -23.88 -28.92 -1.22
C PRO A 82 -22.81 -27.87 -0.84
N ALA A 83 -21.60 -27.98 -1.39
CA ALA A 83 -20.47 -27.12 -1.10
C ALA A 83 -19.62 -26.84 -2.32
N ALA A 84 -19.06 -25.63 -2.36
CA ALA A 84 -17.97 -25.26 -3.24
C ALA A 84 -16.62 -25.58 -2.59
N TYR A 85 -15.66 -26.03 -3.39
CA TYR A 85 -14.29 -26.19 -2.90
C TYR A 85 -13.54 -24.85 -2.94
N SER A 86 -12.69 -24.63 -1.94
CA SER A 86 -11.92 -23.41 -1.75
C SER A 86 -10.44 -23.76 -1.57
N PRO A 87 -9.61 -23.74 -2.62
CA PRO A 87 -8.22 -24.15 -2.53
C PRO A 87 -7.40 -23.16 -1.71
N VAL A 88 -6.59 -23.68 -0.78
CA VAL A 88 -5.66 -22.92 0.06
C VAL A 88 -4.26 -23.44 -0.19
N ASP A 89 -3.41 -22.60 -0.77
CA ASP A 89 -2.03 -22.95 -1.12
C ASP A 89 -1.17 -23.11 0.16
N PRO A 90 -0.57 -24.29 0.40
CA PRO A 90 0.31 -24.49 1.53
C PRO A 90 1.57 -23.62 1.55
N ASP A 91 1.98 -23.06 0.41
CA ASP A 91 3.16 -22.19 0.28
C ASP A 91 2.82 -20.70 0.31
N ALA A 92 1.53 -20.34 0.38
CA ALA A 92 1.12 -18.95 0.55
C ALA A 92 1.54 -18.40 1.93
N PRO A 93 1.84 -17.09 2.04
CA PRO A 93 2.05 -16.45 3.33
C PRO A 93 0.85 -16.70 4.27
N PRO A 94 1.08 -17.13 5.54
CA PRO A 94 -0.02 -17.48 6.45
C PRO A 94 -1.05 -16.36 6.68
N THR A 95 -0.62 -15.10 6.57
CA THR A 95 -1.51 -13.93 6.65
C THR A 95 -2.53 -13.90 5.52
N LEU A 96 -2.11 -14.25 4.29
CA LEU A 96 -2.96 -14.27 3.10
C LEU A 96 -3.94 -15.44 3.14
N SER A 97 -3.47 -16.64 3.48
CA SER A 97 -4.34 -17.81 3.63
C SER A 97 -5.34 -17.64 4.79
N THR A 98 -4.91 -17.07 5.93
CA THR A 98 -5.80 -16.73 7.05
C THR A 98 -6.84 -15.69 6.65
N TYR A 99 -6.45 -14.66 5.91
CA TYR A 99 -7.37 -13.65 5.39
C TYR A 99 -8.41 -14.28 4.47
N PHE A 100 -7.98 -15.12 3.53
CA PHE A 100 -8.88 -15.86 2.64
C PHE A 100 -9.89 -16.67 3.45
N MET A 101 -9.43 -17.53 4.37
CA MET A 101 -10.29 -18.38 5.19
C MET A 101 -11.29 -17.61 6.05
N LYS A 102 -10.87 -16.46 6.62
CA LYS A 102 -11.76 -15.59 7.41
C LYS A 102 -12.78 -14.87 6.53
N LYS A 103 -12.37 -14.36 5.37
CA LYS A 103 -13.24 -13.58 4.47
C LYS A 103 -14.26 -14.45 3.75
N THR A 104 -13.92 -15.71 3.47
CA THR A 104 -14.87 -16.73 3.00
C THR A 104 -15.76 -17.27 4.12
N ASN A 105 -15.42 -16.98 5.39
CA ASN A 105 -16.10 -17.53 6.57
C ASN A 105 -16.15 -19.07 6.50
N LEU A 106 -15.00 -19.68 6.16
CA LEU A 106 -14.86 -21.13 6.07
C LEU A 106 -15.17 -21.78 7.41
N GLN A 107 -16.12 -22.72 7.41
CA GLN A 107 -16.47 -23.52 8.60
C GLN A 107 -15.62 -24.78 8.68
N TYR A 108 -15.24 -25.33 7.54
CA TYR A 108 -14.57 -26.60 7.41
C TYR A 108 -13.39 -26.47 6.45
N ILE A 109 -12.27 -27.10 6.81
CA ILE A 109 -11.10 -27.22 5.94
C ILE A 109 -10.55 -28.64 5.98
N LEU A 110 -10.38 -29.23 4.81
CA LEU A 110 -9.68 -30.49 4.61
C LEU A 110 -8.20 -30.20 4.42
N VAL A 111 -7.37 -30.84 5.22
CA VAL A 111 -5.91 -30.70 5.21
C VAL A 111 -5.30 -32.04 4.84
N GLU A 112 -4.40 -32.04 3.86
CA GLU A 112 -3.60 -33.21 3.51
C GLU A 112 -2.77 -33.68 4.70
N ASN A 113 -2.80 -34.98 4.99
CA ASN A 113 -2.30 -35.53 6.26
C ASN A 113 -0.83 -35.20 6.53
N ASP A 114 0.01 -35.17 5.50
CA ASP A 114 1.43 -34.84 5.63
C ASP A 114 1.69 -33.33 5.82
N LYS A 115 0.65 -32.48 5.67
CA LYS A 115 0.72 -31.02 5.87
C LYS A 115 0.07 -30.54 7.15
N ILE A 116 -0.52 -31.42 7.96
CA ILE A 116 -1.20 -31.04 9.21
C ILE A 116 -0.28 -30.18 10.11
N ASN A 117 0.96 -30.61 10.32
CA ASN A 117 1.92 -29.87 11.15
C ASN A 117 2.19 -28.46 10.61
N LYS A 118 2.39 -28.33 9.28
CA LYS A 118 2.60 -27.04 8.63
C LYS A 118 1.36 -26.15 8.76
N PHE A 119 0.18 -26.72 8.55
CA PHE A 119 -1.10 -26.02 8.67
C PHE A 119 -1.33 -25.50 10.10
N GLN A 120 -1.15 -26.35 11.11
CA GLN A 120 -1.35 -25.99 12.52
C GLN A 120 -0.38 -24.91 13.00
N MET A 121 0.90 -25.01 12.62
CA MET A 121 1.91 -24.00 12.95
C MET A 121 1.64 -22.66 12.27
N SER A 122 1.09 -22.68 11.06
CA SER A 122 0.85 -21.47 10.27
C SER A 122 -0.45 -20.76 10.67
N HIS A 123 -1.43 -21.47 11.24
CA HIS A 123 -2.79 -20.95 11.49
C HIS A 123 -3.24 -21.14 12.95
N VAL A 124 -2.32 -20.93 13.89
CA VAL A 124 -2.57 -21.10 15.33
C VAL A 124 -3.81 -20.31 15.77
N GLY A 125 -4.77 -20.99 16.41
CA GLY A 125 -5.98 -20.39 16.96
C GLY A 125 -7.17 -20.26 15.99
N CYS A 126 -7.04 -20.70 14.72
CA CYS A 126 -8.11 -20.59 13.72
C CYS A 126 -9.12 -21.76 13.73
N PHE A 127 -8.81 -22.87 14.39
CA PHE A 127 -9.61 -24.09 14.37
C PHE A 127 -9.91 -24.61 15.79
N SER A 128 -10.99 -25.38 15.94
CA SER A 128 -11.32 -26.10 17.18
C SER A 128 -10.41 -27.32 17.33
N HIS A 129 -10.33 -27.88 18.54
CA HIS A 129 -9.56 -29.11 18.79
C HIS A 129 -10.26 -30.37 18.24
N ASP A 130 -11.45 -30.23 17.66
CA ASP A 130 -12.20 -31.31 17.05
C ASP A 130 -11.73 -31.51 15.60
N SER A 131 -10.94 -32.57 15.38
CA SER A 131 -10.55 -33.03 14.05
C SER A 131 -11.09 -34.43 13.78
N SER A 132 -11.36 -34.73 12.51
CA SER A 132 -11.78 -36.05 12.07
C SER A 132 -10.92 -36.47 10.88
N THR A 133 -10.24 -37.60 10.99
CA THR A 133 -9.30 -38.07 9.97
C THR A 133 -9.91 -39.19 9.14
N ILE A 134 -9.65 -39.15 7.83
CA ILE A 134 -9.95 -40.23 6.90
C ILE A 134 -8.64 -40.78 6.33
N GLU A 135 -8.02 -41.70 7.07
CA GLU A 135 -6.63 -42.15 6.83
C GLU A 135 -6.39 -42.69 5.42
N HIS A 136 -7.34 -43.45 4.86
CA HIS A 136 -7.23 -44.06 3.52
C HIS A 136 -7.36 -43.06 2.36
N ILE A 137 -8.01 -41.90 2.58
CA ILE A 137 -8.10 -40.81 1.59
C ILE A 137 -6.94 -39.82 1.75
N GLY A 138 -6.25 -39.84 2.89
CA GLY A 138 -5.10 -38.98 3.18
C GLY A 138 -5.48 -37.56 3.61
N LEU A 139 -6.70 -37.35 4.11
CA LEU A 139 -7.20 -36.04 4.55
C LEU A 139 -7.61 -36.05 6.02
N THR A 140 -7.45 -34.90 6.66
CA THR A 140 -8.01 -34.60 7.99
C THR A 140 -8.87 -33.35 7.91
N LEU A 141 -10.10 -33.47 8.40
CA LEU A 141 -11.06 -32.37 8.49
C LEU A 141 -10.85 -31.62 9.80
N PHE A 142 -10.68 -30.30 9.69
CA PHE A 142 -10.68 -29.37 10.80
C PHE A 142 -11.94 -28.51 10.75
N GLN A 143 -12.60 -28.36 11.90
CA GLN A 143 -13.66 -27.37 12.07
C GLN A 143 -13.05 -26.05 12.53
N MET A 144 -13.45 -24.95 11.91
CA MET A 144 -12.94 -23.62 12.24
C MET A 144 -13.61 -23.08 13.51
N SER A 145 -12.85 -22.44 14.40
CA SER A 145 -13.37 -21.95 15.68
C SER A 145 -14.24 -20.72 15.46
N SER A 146 -15.53 -20.81 15.80
CA SER A 146 -16.45 -19.67 15.76
C SER A 146 -16.13 -18.70 16.90
N SER A 147 -15.15 -17.83 16.70
CA SER A 147 -14.92 -16.70 17.61
C SER A 147 -15.88 -15.55 17.24
N ASN A 148 -16.99 -15.48 17.99
CA ASN A 148 -17.95 -14.39 18.14
C ASN A 148 -18.10 -13.35 17.01
N THR A 149 -19.17 -13.52 16.25
CA THR A 149 -20.10 -12.43 15.88
C THR A 149 -20.43 -11.53 17.07
N GLY A 150 -20.01 -10.27 16.99
CA GLY A 150 -20.66 -9.10 17.59
C GLY A 150 -20.41 -7.95 16.61
N LEU A 151 -21.38 -7.35 15.94
CA LEU A 151 -22.63 -6.80 16.44
C LEU A 151 -23.63 -6.76 15.27
N ASN A 152 -24.73 -7.51 15.34
CA ASN A 152 -25.99 -7.23 14.64
C ASN A 152 -27.06 -8.21 15.14
N SER A 153 -27.57 -7.92 16.35
CA SER A 153 -28.86 -8.44 16.82
C SER A 153 -29.59 -7.33 17.57
N GLN A 154 -30.03 -6.32 16.82
CA GLN A 154 -31.16 -5.46 17.19
C GLN A 154 -31.90 -5.02 15.92
N VAL A 155 -32.61 -5.96 15.29
CA VAL A 155 -33.88 -5.68 14.61
C VAL A 155 -34.72 -6.94 14.78
N ASP A 156 -35.58 -6.93 15.80
CA ASP A 156 -36.94 -7.48 15.79
C ASP A 156 -37.41 -7.72 17.22
N ASP A 157 -37.93 -6.65 17.82
CA ASP A 157 -38.89 -6.79 18.91
C ASP A 157 -40.13 -5.96 18.55
N MET A 158 -41.00 -6.54 17.73
CA MET A 158 -42.39 -6.15 17.55
C MET A 158 -43.23 -7.42 17.46
N ARG A 159 -43.47 -8.04 18.61
CA ARG A 159 -44.59 -8.96 18.81
C ARG A 159 -45.89 -8.25 18.47
N THR A 160 -46.57 -8.70 17.41
CA THR A 160 -48.03 -8.60 17.34
C THR A 160 -48.63 -9.94 16.92
N LYS A 161 -49.12 -10.66 17.94
CA LYS A 161 -50.30 -11.54 17.98
C LYS A 161 -50.71 -12.30 16.71
N CYS A 162 -50.64 -13.63 16.77
CA CYS A 162 -51.82 -14.51 16.67
C CYS A 162 -51.50 -15.90 17.24
N GLU A 163 -52.47 -16.45 17.96
CA GLU A 163 -52.43 -17.67 18.77
C GLU A 163 -52.41 -18.98 17.97
N PRO A 164 -52.07 -20.12 18.61
CA PRO A 164 -51.83 -21.40 17.96
C PRO A 164 -53.10 -22.25 17.88
N PHE A 165 -53.24 -23.03 16.80
CA PHE A 165 -54.16 -24.17 16.75
C PHE A 165 -53.37 -25.47 16.72
N ASN A 166 -53.58 -26.27 17.76
CA ASN A 166 -53.15 -27.65 17.91
C ASN A 166 -53.83 -28.56 16.88
N ALA A 167 -53.07 -29.51 16.31
CA ALA A 167 -53.57 -30.86 16.06
C ALA A 167 -52.42 -31.86 16.00
N VAL A 168 -52.61 -32.93 16.76
CA VAL A 168 -51.73 -34.08 17.04
C VAL A 168 -51.71 -35.06 15.86
N GLY A 169 -50.57 -35.73 15.63
CA GLY A 169 -50.51 -36.94 14.79
C GLY A 169 -49.11 -37.52 14.64
N ASN A 170 -48.81 -38.57 15.42
CA ASN A 170 -47.64 -39.47 15.29
C ASN A 170 -47.63 -40.21 13.94
N SER A 171 -46.44 -40.44 13.36
CA SER A 171 -46.00 -41.78 12.88
C SER A 171 -44.59 -41.78 12.29
N GLN A 172 -43.90 -42.91 12.47
CA GLN A 172 -42.54 -43.25 12.08
C GLN A 172 -42.34 -43.43 10.55
N ALA A 173 -41.08 -43.27 10.14
CA ALA A 173 -40.32 -43.93 9.06
C ALA A 173 -40.88 -43.99 7.62
N GLU A 174 -40.11 -43.47 6.65
CA GLU A 174 -39.47 -44.26 5.58
C GLU A 174 -38.80 -43.35 4.52
N TYR A 175 -37.60 -43.75 4.10
CA TYR A 175 -36.91 -43.22 2.93
C TYR A 175 -37.65 -43.65 1.66
N THR A 176 -38.06 -42.71 0.81
CA THR A 176 -38.31 -42.99 -0.61
C THR A 176 -37.97 -41.76 -1.45
N ILE A 177 -36.97 -41.93 -2.31
CA ILE A 177 -36.59 -41.00 -3.37
C ILE A 177 -37.59 -41.17 -4.50
N CYS A 178 -38.26 -40.09 -4.93
CA CYS A 178 -38.66 -39.86 -6.31
C CYS A 178 -38.97 -38.38 -6.58
N PRO A 179 -38.82 -37.92 -7.83
CA PRO A 179 -38.58 -36.52 -8.18
C PRO A 179 -39.91 -35.78 -8.39
N ASP A 180 -40.01 -34.52 -7.96
CA ASP A 180 -41.09 -33.68 -8.44
C ASP A 180 -40.64 -32.28 -8.86
N GLN A 181 -41.12 -31.93 -10.05
CA GLN A 181 -40.83 -30.74 -10.81
C GLN A 181 -41.45 -29.53 -10.11
N THR A 182 -40.63 -28.69 -9.49
CA THR A 182 -41.10 -27.38 -9.03
C THR A 182 -41.12 -26.40 -10.20
N LYS A 183 -42.33 -26.21 -10.73
CA LYS A 183 -42.76 -25.10 -11.57
C LYS A 183 -42.10 -23.79 -11.17
N VAL A 184 -41.37 -23.19 -12.11
CA VAL A 184 -40.90 -21.81 -12.06
C VAL A 184 -42.11 -20.88 -11.96
N LYS A 185 -42.31 -20.28 -10.78
CA LYS A 185 -43.12 -19.06 -10.66
C LYS A 185 -42.25 -17.91 -11.14
N THR A 186 -42.59 -17.37 -12.31
CA THR A 186 -42.10 -16.09 -12.81
C THR A 186 -42.51 -14.98 -11.84
N SER A 187 -41.57 -14.50 -11.02
CA SER A 187 -41.66 -13.19 -10.38
C SER A 187 -40.97 -12.17 -11.30
N GLU A 188 -41.73 -11.17 -11.74
CA GLU A 188 -41.23 -10.05 -12.54
C GLU A 188 -40.11 -9.32 -11.77
N GLY A 189 -38.89 -9.39 -12.33
CA GLY A 189 -37.64 -8.90 -11.73
C GLY A 189 -36.64 -10.03 -11.45
N GLY A 190 -36.08 -10.65 -12.50
CA GLY A 190 -35.17 -11.80 -12.36
C GLY A 190 -33.81 -11.42 -11.77
N SER A 191 -33.48 -11.94 -10.59
CA SER A 191 -32.17 -11.83 -9.96
C SER A 191 -31.63 -13.20 -9.56
N MET A 192 -30.32 -13.40 -9.63
CA MET A 192 -29.65 -14.63 -9.18
C MET A 192 -29.22 -14.49 -7.72
N ASP A 193 -29.46 -15.53 -6.91
CA ASP A 193 -29.24 -15.52 -5.46
C ASP A 193 -28.20 -16.59 -5.06
N VAL A 194 -27.16 -16.18 -4.32
CA VAL A 194 -26.16 -17.06 -3.69
C VAL A 194 -26.81 -18.11 -2.80
N VAL A 195 -27.95 -17.79 -2.17
CA VAL A 195 -28.68 -18.65 -1.24
C VAL A 195 -29.43 -19.79 -1.95
N GLN A 196 -29.40 -19.86 -3.30
CA GLN A 196 -29.66 -21.12 -3.99
C GLN A 196 -28.46 -22.07 -3.74
N LYS A 197 -28.44 -22.64 -2.53
CA LYS A 197 -27.34 -23.39 -1.85
C LYS A 197 -26.67 -24.51 -2.65
N TYR A 198 -27.19 -24.88 -3.82
CA TYR A 198 -26.72 -26.01 -4.65
C TYR A 198 -26.02 -25.57 -5.94
N THR A 199 -25.59 -24.31 -6.03
CA THR A 199 -25.18 -23.73 -7.32
C THR A 199 -23.71 -23.35 -7.41
N LEU A 200 -22.94 -23.25 -6.31
CA LEU A 200 -21.52 -22.88 -6.35
C LEU A 200 -20.61 -24.08 -6.66
N ALA A 201 -19.61 -23.86 -7.52
CA ALA A 201 -18.59 -24.85 -7.87
C ALA A 201 -17.30 -24.60 -7.09
N TYR A 202 -16.80 -23.36 -7.08
CA TYR A 202 -15.54 -23.03 -6.41
C TYR A 202 -15.48 -21.59 -5.92
N VAL A 203 -14.57 -21.34 -4.99
CA VAL A 203 -14.27 -20.00 -4.46
C VAL A 203 -12.78 -19.73 -4.56
N LEU A 204 -12.41 -18.60 -5.17
CA LEU A 204 -11.02 -18.16 -5.32
C LEU A 204 -10.86 -16.75 -4.78
N HIS A 205 -9.60 -16.33 -4.58
CA HIS A 205 -9.28 -14.93 -4.41
C HIS A 205 -8.41 -14.42 -5.57
N THR A 206 -8.62 -13.17 -5.97
CA THR A 206 -7.75 -12.47 -6.94
C THR A 206 -7.01 -11.35 -6.24
N SER A 207 -5.82 -10.96 -6.71
CA SER A 207 -4.99 -9.93 -6.07
C SER A 207 -5.60 -8.51 -6.07
N GLY A 208 -6.67 -8.27 -6.84
CA GLY A 208 -7.36 -6.98 -6.92
C GLY A 208 -6.49 -5.86 -7.51
N THR A 209 -7.06 -5.03 -8.38
CA THR A 209 -6.35 -3.83 -8.93
C THR A 209 -6.08 -2.76 -7.87
N THR A 210 -6.72 -2.88 -6.70
CA THR A 210 -6.61 -1.99 -5.54
C THR A 210 -5.64 -2.50 -4.46
N GLY A 211 -5.00 -3.66 -4.68
CA GLY A 211 -4.09 -4.28 -3.71
C GLY A 211 -4.77 -5.09 -2.58
N ILE A 212 -6.12 -5.03 -2.48
CA ILE A 212 -6.90 -5.87 -1.56
C ILE A 212 -7.43 -7.09 -2.33
N PRO A 213 -7.14 -8.32 -1.87
CA PRO A 213 -7.64 -9.51 -2.55
C PRO A 213 -9.18 -9.61 -2.55
N LYS A 214 -9.79 -9.78 -3.73
CA LYS A 214 -11.24 -9.94 -3.89
C LYS A 214 -11.60 -11.41 -3.81
N ILE A 215 -12.70 -11.75 -3.13
CA ILE A 215 -13.24 -13.12 -3.15
C ILE A 215 -14.19 -13.26 -4.34
N VAL A 216 -14.03 -14.33 -5.10
CA VAL A 216 -14.89 -14.67 -6.24
C VAL A 216 -15.52 -16.03 -6.00
N ARG A 217 -16.84 -16.05 -5.85
CA ARG A 217 -17.63 -17.29 -5.75
C ARG A 217 -18.25 -17.58 -7.11
N VAL A 218 -17.97 -18.76 -7.64
CA VAL A 218 -18.30 -19.12 -9.01
C VAL A 218 -19.35 -20.23 -9.05
N PRO A 219 -20.54 -19.97 -9.63
CA PRO A 219 -21.54 -20.99 -9.86
C PRO A 219 -21.16 -22.05 -10.91
N HIS A 220 -21.66 -23.27 -10.75
CA HIS A 220 -21.68 -24.32 -11.77
C HIS A 220 -22.27 -23.79 -13.09
N LYS A 221 -23.35 -23.01 -13.02
CA LYS A 221 -23.96 -22.36 -14.19
C LYS A 221 -23.01 -21.46 -14.98
N CYS A 222 -21.96 -20.92 -14.34
CA CYS A 222 -20.95 -20.10 -15.01
C CYS A 222 -19.86 -20.94 -15.67
N ILE A 223 -19.30 -21.91 -14.93
CA ILE A 223 -18.13 -22.66 -15.39
C ILE A 223 -18.48 -23.85 -16.31
N VAL A 224 -19.65 -24.47 -16.16
CA VAL A 224 -20.03 -25.64 -16.97
C VAL A 224 -20.12 -25.31 -18.47
N PRO A 225 -20.80 -24.24 -18.91
CA PRO A 225 -20.83 -23.87 -20.33
C PRO A 225 -19.43 -23.59 -20.90
N ASN A 226 -18.54 -23.04 -20.07
CA ASN A 226 -17.15 -22.79 -20.44
C ASN A 226 -16.42 -24.09 -20.78
N ILE A 227 -16.45 -25.06 -19.86
CA ILE A 227 -15.83 -26.38 -20.03
C ILE A 227 -16.40 -27.13 -21.23
N GLN A 228 -17.73 -27.15 -21.38
CA GLN A 228 -18.38 -27.83 -22.50
C GLN A 228 -18.00 -27.21 -23.85
N HIS A 229 -17.93 -25.88 -23.92
CA HIS A 229 -17.56 -25.21 -25.16
C HIS A 229 -16.09 -25.41 -25.51
N LEU A 230 -15.17 -25.31 -24.53
CA LEU A 230 -13.75 -25.58 -24.76
C LEU A 230 -13.49 -27.04 -25.11
N LYS A 231 -14.19 -27.99 -24.48
CA LYS A 231 -14.19 -29.41 -24.88
C LYS A 231 -14.53 -29.57 -26.37
N CYS A 232 -15.53 -28.84 -26.85
CA CYS A 232 -15.94 -28.87 -28.25
C CYS A 232 -14.93 -28.18 -29.17
N ILE A 233 -14.48 -26.96 -28.84
CA ILE A 233 -13.51 -26.18 -29.64
C ILE A 233 -12.17 -26.91 -29.77
N PHE A 234 -11.73 -27.53 -28.69
CA PHE A 234 -10.50 -28.31 -28.65
C PHE A 234 -10.71 -29.76 -29.09
N GLU A 235 -11.91 -30.16 -29.51
CA GLU A 235 -12.20 -31.51 -29.99
C GLU A 235 -11.64 -32.61 -29.06
N ILE A 236 -11.89 -32.47 -27.75
CA ILE A 236 -11.33 -33.38 -26.74
C ILE A 236 -12.01 -34.75 -26.84
N THR A 237 -11.20 -35.80 -26.82
CA THR A 237 -11.57 -37.22 -26.85
C THR A 237 -10.96 -37.96 -25.67
N GLN A 238 -11.38 -39.21 -25.47
CA GLN A 238 -10.84 -40.05 -24.41
C GLN A 238 -9.35 -40.40 -24.58
N GLU A 239 -8.80 -40.25 -25.79
CA GLU A 239 -7.38 -40.51 -26.08
C GLU A 239 -6.45 -39.35 -25.69
N ASP A 240 -7.02 -38.24 -25.22
CA ASP A 240 -6.24 -37.08 -24.83
C ASP A 240 -5.65 -37.19 -23.43
N VAL A 241 -4.45 -36.64 -23.32
CA VAL A 241 -3.77 -36.35 -22.06
C VAL A 241 -3.61 -34.84 -21.95
N LEU A 242 -4.26 -34.26 -20.94
CA LEU A 242 -4.13 -32.86 -20.54
C LEU A 242 -3.08 -32.74 -19.45
N PHE A 243 -2.39 -31.60 -19.39
CA PHE A 243 -1.49 -31.28 -18.29
C PHE A 243 -2.14 -30.27 -17.33
N LEU A 244 -2.11 -30.56 -16.02
CA LEU A 244 -2.50 -29.60 -14.98
C LEU A 244 -1.37 -28.58 -14.77
N ALA A 245 -1.25 -27.63 -15.70
CA ALA A 245 -0.24 -26.58 -15.67
C ALA A 245 -0.53 -25.59 -14.52
N SER A 246 -1.78 -25.17 -14.40
CA SER A 246 -2.18 -24.06 -13.54
C SER A 246 -2.18 -24.42 -12.04
N PRO A 247 -1.80 -23.48 -11.16
CA PRO A 247 -2.00 -23.66 -9.71
C PRO A 247 -3.48 -23.76 -9.36
N LEU A 248 -3.82 -24.50 -8.29
CA LEU A 248 -5.21 -24.67 -7.84
C LEU A 248 -5.89 -23.37 -7.42
N THR A 249 -5.12 -22.40 -6.98
CA THR A 249 -5.59 -21.06 -6.60
C THR A 249 -5.93 -20.19 -7.82
N PHE A 250 -5.86 -20.73 -9.03
CA PHE A 250 -6.14 -20.04 -10.29
C PHE A 250 -7.20 -20.79 -11.09
N ASP A 251 -8.21 -20.07 -11.58
CA ASP A 251 -9.37 -20.68 -12.25
C ASP A 251 -9.07 -21.52 -13.51
N PRO A 252 -7.96 -21.35 -14.27
CA PRO A 252 -7.70 -22.19 -15.43
C PRO A 252 -7.39 -23.65 -15.03
N SER A 253 -7.01 -23.91 -13.76
CA SER A 253 -6.85 -25.28 -13.25
C SER A 253 -8.19 -26.03 -13.22
N VAL A 254 -9.30 -25.31 -13.01
CA VAL A 254 -10.66 -25.89 -13.05
C VAL A 254 -10.99 -26.33 -14.47
N VAL A 255 -10.63 -25.50 -15.45
CA VAL A 255 -10.81 -25.82 -16.88
C VAL A 255 -9.97 -27.03 -17.26
N GLU A 256 -8.68 -27.05 -16.93
CA GLU A 256 -7.77 -28.19 -17.20
C GLU A 256 -8.33 -29.50 -16.63
N LEU A 257 -8.71 -29.48 -15.35
CA LEU A 257 -9.21 -30.66 -14.64
C LEU A 257 -10.52 -31.18 -15.26
N PHE A 258 -11.51 -30.31 -15.43
CA PHE A 258 -12.84 -30.76 -15.84
C PHE A 258 -13.01 -30.90 -17.36
N VAL A 259 -12.19 -30.25 -18.19
CA VAL A 259 -12.13 -30.59 -19.62
C VAL A 259 -11.64 -32.03 -19.79
N ALA A 260 -10.64 -32.48 -19.01
CA ALA A 260 -10.18 -33.86 -19.04
C ALA A 260 -11.26 -34.83 -18.51
N LEU A 261 -11.67 -34.62 -17.24
CA LEU A 261 -12.53 -35.56 -16.52
C LEU A 261 -13.95 -35.67 -17.08
N THR A 262 -14.45 -34.68 -17.81
CA THR A 262 -15.77 -34.77 -18.46
C THR A 262 -15.70 -35.35 -19.86
N SER A 263 -14.51 -35.75 -20.34
CA SER A 263 -14.27 -36.23 -21.70
C SER A 263 -13.78 -37.67 -21.80
N GLY A 264 -13.52 -38.34 -20.67
CA GLY A 264 -12.86 -39.66 -20.68
C GLY A 264 -11.36 -39.60 -20.90
N ALA A 265 -10.80 -38.39 -21.03
CA ALA A 265 -9.38 -38.09 -21.18
C ALA A 265 -8.65 -38.25 -19.84
N SER A 266 -7.32 -38.23 -19.86
CA SER A 266 -6.49 -38.25 -18.66
C SER A 266 -5.96 -36.86 -18.31
N ILE A 267 -5.81 -36.56 -17.01
CA ILE A 267 -5.06 -35.39 -16.51
C ILE A 267 -3.71 -35.83 -15.93
N LEU A 268 -2.61 -35.24 -16.39
CA LEU A 268 -1.28 -35.44 -15.84
C LEU A 268 -0.97 -34.37 -14.79
N ILE A 269 -0.53 -34.82 -13.63
CA ILE A 269 -0.08 -33.99 -12.50
C ILE A 269 1.38 -34.33 -12.20
N VAL A 270 2.20 -33.29 -12.04
CA VAL A 270 3.59 -33.40 -11.60
C VAL A 270 3.82 -32.47 -10.40
N PRO A 271 4.79 -32.75 -9.51
CA PRO A 271 5.14 -31.85 -8.43
C PRO A 271 5.48 -30.44 -8.92
N ASN A 272 5.17 -29.42 -8.12
CA ASN A 272 5.48 -28.02 -8.45
C ASN A 272 6.98 -27.80 -8.70
N THR A 273 7.87 -28.54 -8.04
CA THR A 273 9.32 -28.50 -8.27
C THR A 273 9.68 -28.87 -9.71
N ILE A 274 9.01 -29.88 -10.29
CA ILE A 274 9.20 -30.28 -11.69
C ILE A 274 8.68 -29.21 -12.65
N LYS A 275 7.57 -28.53 -12.32
CA LYS A 275 7.07 -27.40 -13.14
C LYS A 275 8.07 -26.25 -13.27
N MET A 276 9.06 -26.19 -12.38
CA MET A 276 10.14 -25.20 -12.38
C MET A 276 11.40 -25.67 -13.13
N MET A 277 11.41 -26.90 -13.65
CA MET A 277 12.54 -27.56 -14.30
C MET A 277 12.22 -27.83 -15.78
N PRO A 278 12.64 -26.97 -16.73
CA PRO A 278 12.15 -27.01 -18.11
C PRO A 278 12.45 -28.31 -18.87
N VAL A 279 13.63 -28.90 -18.64
CA VAL A 279 14.08 -30.12 -19.32
C VAL A 279 13.29 -31.32 -18.81
N GLU A 280 13.19 -31.45 -17.49
CA GLU A 280 12.47 -32.51 -16.78
C GLU A 280 10.97 -32.43 -17.08
N LEU A 281 10.40 -31.22 -17.05
CA LEU A 281 9.01 -30.99 -17.44
C LEU A 281 8.78 -31.39 -18.90
N SER A 282 9.64 -30.96 -19.82
CA SER A 282 9.50 -31.33 -21.24
C SER A 282 9.57 -32.85 -21.44
N ALA A 283 10.45 -33.53 -20.72
CA ALA A 283 10.56 -34.98 -20.77
C ALA A 283 9.29 -35.66 -20.25
N ALA A 284 8.78 -35.24 -19.10
CA ALA A 284 7.52 -35.75 -18.56
C ALA A 284 6.37 -35.53 -19.54
N LEU A 285 6.19 -34.31 -20.07
CA LEU A 285 5.07 -33.97 -20.94
C LEU A 285 5.13 -34.71 -22.28
N PHE A 286 6.25 -34.63 -23.02
CA PHE A 286 6.27 -35.01 -24.43
C PHE A 286 6.93 -36.37 -24.70
N HIS A 287 7.80 -36.84 -23.80
CA HIS A 287 8.51 -38.11 -23.97
C HIS A 287 7.91 -39.26 -23.15
N HIS A 288 7.46 -39.00 -21.92
CA HIS A 288 6.92 -40.06 -21.05
C HIS A 288 5.40 -40.21 -21.19
N HIS A 289 4.66 -39.09 -21.16
CA HIS A 289 3.18 -39.11 -21.11
C HIS A 289 2.50 -38.67 -22.41
N HIS A 290 3.26 -38.22 -23.40
CA HIS A 290 2.75 -37.78 -24.71
C HIS A 290 1.55 -36.83 -24.62
N VAL A 291 1.68 -35.78 -23.80
CA VAL A 291 0.65 -34.75 -23.60
C VAL A 291 0.19 -34.18 -24.93
N THR A 292 -1.12 -34.15 -25.09
CA THR A 292 -1.82 -33.79 -26.32
C THR A 292 -2.41 -32.38 -26.26
N VAL A 293 -2.76 -31.91 -25.05
CA VAL A 293 -3.43 -30.63 -24.82
C VAL A 293 -2.70 -29.90 -23.70
N LEU A 294 -2.19 -28.71 -24.01
CA LEU A 294 -1.50 -27.85 -23.07
C LEU A 294 -2.21 -26.49 -23.03
N GLN A 295 -2.86 -26.21 -21.90
CA GLN A 295 -3.25 -24.86 -21.54
C GLN A 295 -2.14 -24.26 -20.67
N ALA A 296 -1.65 -23.07 -21.02
CA ALA A 296 -0.54 -22.44 -20.30
C ALA A 296 -0.58 -20.91 -20.42
N THR A 297 0.15 -20.24 -19.53
CA THR A 297 0.50 -18.84 -19.78
C THR A 297 1.60 -18.75 -20.85
N PRO A 298 1.63 -17.67 -21.65
CA PRO A 298 2.78 -17.36 -22.52
C PRO A 298 4.12 -17.45 -21.80
N THR A 299 4.18 -17.03 -20.53
CA THR A 299 5.38 -17.12 -19.70
C THR A 299 5.80 -18.54 -19.37
N LEU A 300 4.86 -19.45 -19.07
CA LEU A 300 5.19 -20.87 -18.86
C LEU A 300 5.69 -21.52 -20.15
N LEU A 301 5.11 -21.18 -21.31
CA LEU A 301 5.62 -21.65 -22.60
C LEU A 301 7.08 -21.21 -22.83
N ARG A 302 7.36 -19.91 -22.65
CA ARG A 302 8.71 -19.34 -22.83
C ARG A 302 9.76 -19.97 -21.92
N ARG A 303 9.37 -20.49 -20.75
CA ARG A 303 10.28 -21.14 -19.81
C ARG A 303 10.95 -22.39 -20.39
N PHE A 304 10.34 -23.07 -21.36
CA PHE A 304 11.00 -24.16 -22.07
C PHE A 304 12.27 -23.69 -22.81
N GLY A 305 12.34 -22.42 -23.17
CA GLY A 305 13.43 -21.85 -23.97
C GLY A 305 13.31 -22.22 -25.44
N ASP A 306 13.91 -21.39 -26.30
CA ASP A 306 13.82 -21.47 -27.75
C ASP A 306 14.16 -22.88 -28.29
N HIS A 307 15.19 -23.51 -27.70
CA HIS A 307 15.65 -24.83 -28.10
C HIS A 307 14.61 -25.92 -27.87
N ILE A 308 14.09 -26.07 -26.64
CA ILE A 308 13.13 -27.12 -26.29
C ILE A 308 11.80 -26.89 -27.01
N ILE A 309 11.38 -25.64 -27.18
CA ILE A 309 10.15 -25.34 -27.91
C ILE A 309 10.27 -25.83 -29.36
N LYS A 310 11.35 -25.51 -30.06
CA LYS A 310 11.57 -25.93 -31.45
C LYS A 310 11.82 -27.44 -31.57
N SER A 311 12.64 -28.02 -30.69
CA SER A 311 13.06 -29.42 -30.77
C SER A 311 11.99 -30.39 -30.29
N THR A 312 11.11 -29.94 -29.39
CA THR A 312 10.16 -30.81 -28.69
C THR A 312 8.74 -30.29 -28.77
N VAL A 313 8.41 -29.17 -28.10
CA VAL A 313 7.03 -28.70 -27.89
C VAL A 313 6.26 -28.48 -29.21
N LEU A 314 6.86 -27.73 -30.13
CA LEU A 314 6.33 -27.37 -31.44
C LEU A 314 7.16 -27.98 -32.59
N SER A 315 7.78 -29.13 -32.33
CA SER A 315 8.50 -29.92 -33.32
C SER A 315 7.56 -30.63 -34.31
N ALA A 316 8.10 -31.21 -35.38
CA ALA A 316 7.34 -32.05 -36.32
C ALA A 316 6.70 -33.28 -35.65
N ASN A 317 7.38 -33.85 -34.64
CA ASN A 317 7.04 -35.13 -34.03
C ASN A 317 6.43 -34.97 -32.62
N THR A 318 6.00 -33.76 -32.25
CA THR A 318 5.35 -33.53 -30.96
C THR A 318 4.03 -34.30 -30.85
N SER A 319 3.70 -34.77 -29.65
CA SER A 319 2.36 -35.29 -29.33
C SER A 319 1.31 -34.19 -29.21
N LEU A 320 1.74 -32.93 -29.07
CA LEU A 320 0.86 -31.81 -28.78
C LEU A 320 -0.03 -31.46 -29.99
N ARG A 321 -1.34 -31.55 -29.82
CA ARG A 321 -2.33 -31.14 -30.82
C ARG A 321 -2.99 -29.80 -30.51
N VAL A 322 -3.10 -29.42 -29.23
CA VAL A 322 -3.69 -28.15 -28.80
C VAL A 322 -2.74 -27.42 -27.86
N LEU A 323 -2.39 -26.18 -28.21
CA LEU A 323 -1.71 -25.24 -27.34
C LEU A 323 -2.62 -24.03 -27.12
N ALA A 324 -3.19 -23.91 -25.94
CA ALA A 324 -4.06 -22.80 -25.57
C ALA A 324 -3.32 -21.85 -24.62
N LEU A 325 -3.09 -20.62 -25.07
CA LEU A 325 -2.39 -19.59 -24.31
C LEU A 325 -3.37 -18.57 -23.76
N GLY A 326 -3.28 -18.25 -22.48
CA GLY A 326 -4.13 -17.25 -21.86
C GLY A 326 -3.62 -16.72 -20.52
N GLY A 327 -4.31 -15.71 -19.99
CA GLY A 327 -4.00 -15.10 -18.69
C GLY A 327 -2.89 -14.04 -18.73
N GLU A 328 -2.26 -13.85 -19.88
CA GLU A 328 -1.31 -12.78 -20.21
C GLU A 328 -1.52 -12.36 -21.68
N ALA A 329 -0.89 -11.26 -22.10
CA ALA A 329 -0.93 -10.85 -23.50
C ALA A 329 -0.29 -11.91 -24.40
N PHE A 330 -0.96 -12.20 -25.52
CA PHE A 330 -0.53 -13.22 -26.46
C PHE A 330 0.83 -12.87 -27.10
N PRO A 331 1.74 -13.84 -27.32
CA PRO A 331 3.02 -13.57 -27.97
C PRO A 331 2.88 -12.97 -29.37
N VAL A 332 3.85 -12.14 -29.76
CA VAL A 332 3.94 -11.63 -31.13
C VAL A 332 4.06 -12.78 -32.12
N LEU A 333 3.40 -12.64 -33.28
CA LEU A 333 3.23 -13.77 -34.20
C LEU A 333 4.57 -14.25 -34.77
N ASN A 334 5.52 -13.34 -35.02
CA ASN A 334 6.86 -13.69 -35.49
C ASN A 334 7.60 -14.65 -34.58
N LEU A 335 7.48 -14.43 -33.27
CA LEU A 335 8.12 -15.30 -32.29
C LEU A 335 7.55 -16.71 -32.36
N LEU A 336 6.21 -16.84 -32.42
CA LEU A 336 5.55 -18.14 -32.60
C LEU A 336 5.91 -18.81 -33.93
N LYS A 337 5.96 -18.05 -35.04
CA LYS A 337 6.44 -18.56 -36.34
C LYS A 337 7.86 -19.11 -36.23
N SER A 338 8.73 -18.43 -35.48
CA SER A 338 10.13 -18.87 -35.30
C SER A 338 10.25 -20.17 -34.50
N TRP A 339 9.25 -20.48 -33.66
CA TRP A 339 9.23 -21.67 -32.82
C TRP A 339 8.54 -22.87 -33.48
N LYS A 340 7.47 -22.63 -34.23
CA LYS A 340 6.63 -23.68 -34.82
C LYS A 340 7.31 -24.28 -36.04
N HIS A 341 7.65 -25.56 -35.97
CA HIS A 341 8.19 -26.28 -37.12
C HIS A 341 7.15 -26.33 -38.25
N ARG A 342 7.58 -26.29 -39.51
CA ARG A 342 6.68 -26.26 -40.69
C ARG A 342 5.70 -27.44 -40.76
N GLU A 343 6.13 -28.62 -40.31
CA GLU A 343 5.31 -29.84 -40.29
C GLU A 343 4.52 -30.04 -38.98
N ASN A 344 4.65 -29.13 -38.02
CA ASN A 344 3.95 -29.20 -36.75
C ASN A 344 2.44 -28.96 -36.95
N LYS A 345 1.60 -29.87 -36.42
CA LYS A 345 0.14 -29.82 -36.57
C LYS A 345 -0.60 -29.26 -35.34
N THR A 346 0.13 -28.71 -34.37
CA THR A 346 -0.46 -28.15 -33.15
C THR A 346 -1.32 -26.93 -33.49
N SER A 347 -2.60 -26.99 -33.14
CA SER A 347 -3.51 -25.83 -33.20
C SER A 347 -3.24 -24.91 -32.01
N ILE A 348 -2.97 -23.64 -32.29
CA ILE A 348 -2.68 -22.63 -31.27
C ILE A 348 -3.92 -21.77 -31.05
N PHE A 349 -4.26 -21.51 -29.77
CA PHE A 349 -5.41 -20.70 -29.37
C PHE A 349 -5.00 -19.57 -28.44
N ASN A 350 -5.61 -18.40 -28.62
CA ASN A 350 -5.58 -17.29 -27.68
C ASN A 350 -6.85 -17.32 -26.83
N LEU A 351 -6.71 -17.44 -25.52
CA LEU A 351 -7.79 -17.41 -24.54
C LEU A 351 -7.72 -16.13 -23.72
N TYR A 352 -8.86 -15.44 -23.60
CA TYR A 352 -8.97 -14.23 -22.80
C TYR A 352 -10.14 -14.32 -21.83
N GLY A 353 -9.94 -13.89 -20.59
CA GLY A 353 -10.96 -13.87 -19.55
C GLY A 353 -10.40 -13.41 -18.21
N ILE A 354 -11.30 -13.24 -17.24
CA ILE A 354 -10.98 -12.84 -15.87
C ILE A 354 -11.75 -13.71 -14.88
N THR A 355 -11.21 -13.87 -13.68
CA THR A 355 -11.82 -14.73 -12.64
C THR A 355 -13.21 -14.25 -12.23
N GLU A 356 -13.43 -12.93 -12.19
CA GLU A 356 -14.68 -12.28 -11.83
C GLU A 356 -15.87 -12.63 -12.76
N VAL A 357 -15.60 -13.29 -13.88
CA VAL A 357 -16.64 -13.79 -14.81
C VAL A 357 -16.52 -15.28 -15.09
N SER A 358 -15.77 -16.04 -14.27
CA SER A 358 -15.56 -17.50 -14.41
C SER A 358 -14.61 -17.86 -15.55
N SER A 359 -13.31 -17.65 -15.31
CA SER A 359 -12.21 -18.03 -16.20
C SER A 359 -12.32 -17.43 -17.61
N TRP A 360 -12.17 -18.23 -18.67
CA TRP A 360 -12.13 -17.76 -20.06
C TRP A 360 -13.45 -17.16 -20.54
N ALA A 361 -13.41 -16.08 -21.31
CA ALA A 361 -14.58 -15.40 -21.86
C ALA A 361 -14.60 -15.43 -23.39
N THR A 362 -13.45 -15.33 -24.03
CA THR A 362 -13.31 -15.41 -25.49
C THR A 362 -12.21 -16.39 -25.88
N CYS A 363 -12.33 -16.93 -27.09
CA CYS A 363 -11.36 -17.84 -27.66
C CYS A 363 -11.14 -17.48 -29.13
N TYR A 364 -9.87 -17.42 -29.54
CA TYR A 364 -9.46 -17.26 -30.92
C TYR A 364 -8.54 -18.40 -31.34
N LYS A 365 -8.89 -19.11 -32.42
CA LYS A 365 -7.97 -20.07 -33.05
C LYS A 365 -7.06 -19.31 -34.01
N ILE A 366 -5.76 -19.43 -33.81
CA ILE A 366 -4.78 -18.85 -34.74
C ILE A 366 -4.89 -19.60 -36.08
N PRO A 367 -5.19 -18.91 -37.20
CA PRO A 367 -5.30 -19.58 -38.51
C PRO A 367 -3.97 -20.16 -38.95
N GLU A 368 -3.93 -21.33 -39.57
CA GLU A 368 -2.66 -22.00 -39.93
C GLU A 368 -1.89 -21.23 -41.03
N GLU A 369 -2.63 -20.49 -41.87
CA GLU A 369 -2.08 -19.70 -42.98
C GLU A 369 -1.13 -18.62 -42.49
N VAL A 370 -1.30 -18.15 -41.25
CA VAL A 370 -0.44 -17.12 -40.69
C VAL A 370 0.98 -17.62 -40.47
N PHE A 371 1.21 -18.93 -40.34
CA PHE A 371 2.54 -19.53 -40.19
C PHE A 371 3.27 -19.75 -41.53
N GLY A 372 2.63 -19.41 -42.66
CA GLY A 372 3.26 -19.43 -43.98
C GLY A 372 4.36 -18.36 -44.13
N ALA A 373 5.38 -18.66 -44.93
CA ALA A 373 6.54 -17.78 -45.16
C ALA A 373 6.14 -16.42 -45.79
N ASP A 374 5.07 -16.38 -46.58
CA ASP A 374 4.61 -15.19 -47.31
C ASP A 374 3.61 -14.32 -46.52
N PHE A 375 3.19 -14.77 -45.33
CA PHE A 375 2.18 -14.05 -44.54
C PHE A 375 2.80 -12.92 -43.74
N ARG A 376 2.21 -11.72 -43.82
CA ARG A 376 2.76 -10.54 -43.13
C ARG A 376 2.88 -10.76 -41.62
N SER A 377 4.02 -10.32 -41.10
CA SER A 377 4.47 -10.50 -39.74
C SER A 377 3.78 -9.60 -38.70
N ASP A 378 3.12 -8.54 -39.14
CA ASP A 378 2.48 -7.49 -38.34
C ASP A 378 1.00 -7.77 -38.04
N PHE A 379 0.53 -9.01 -38.23
CA PHE A 379 -0.86 -9.39 -38.01
C PHE A 379 -1.22 -9.34 -36.51
N PRO A 380 -2.09 -8.41 -36.07
CA PRO A 380 -2.48 -8.32 -34.67
C PRO A 380 -3.39 -9.50 -34.29
N ILE A 381 -3.20 -10.07 -33.11
CA ILE A 381 -3.99 -11.22 -32.65
C ILE A 381 -5.24 -10.73 -31.91
N PRO A 382 -6.45 -11.04 -32.40
CA PRO A 382 -7.67 -10.66 -31.71
C PRO A 382 -7.93 -11.55 -30.48
N LEU A 383 -8.80 -11.08 -29.59
CA LEU A 383 -9.31 -11.84 -28.44
C LEU A 383 -10.30 -12.94 -28.85
N GLY A 384 -10.81 -12.90 -30.08
CA GLY A 384 -11.69 -13.91 -30.64
C GLY A 384 -13.16 -13.76 -30.24
N SER A 385 -13.87 -14.87 -30.37
CA SER A 385 -15.32 -14.92 -30.19
C SER A 385 -15.71 -15.28 -28.76
N PRO A 386 -16.83 -14.74 -28.22
CA PRO A 386 -17.35 -15.13 -26.92
C PRO A 386 -17.61 -16.63 -26.79
N LEU A 387 -17.28 -17.20 -25.63
CA LEU A 387 -17.62 -18.58 -25.28
C LEU A 387 -19.11 -18.72 -24.94
N LEU A 388 -19.62 -19.95 -24.92
CA LEU A 388 -21.01 -20.27 -24.64
C LEU A 388 -21.49 -19.60 -23.33
N GLY A 389 -22.64 -18.92 -23.41
CA GLY A 389 -23.23 -18.19 -22.28
C GLY A 389 -22.56 -16.84 -21.96
N THR A 390 -21.58 -16.40 -22.75
CA THR A 390 -20.87 -15.13 -22.55
C THR A 390 -21.41 -14.03 -23.44
N LYS A 391 -21.62 -12.85 -22.87
CA LYS A 391 -21.78 -11.57 -23.57
C LYS A 391 -20.53 -10.73 -23.35
N VAL A 392 -20.06 -10.09 -24.41
CA VAL A 392 -18.92 -9.16 -24.38
C VAL A 392 -19.37 -7.84 -24.98
N GLU A 393 -19.11 -6.75 -24.28
CA GLU A 393 -19.39 -5.39 -24.74
C GLU A 393 -18.14 -4.53 -24.58
N VAL A 394 -17.97 -3.56 -25.47
CA VAL A 394 -16.94 -2.53 -25.33
C VAL A 394 -17.65 -1.20 -25.12
N ARG A 395 -17.25 -0.44 -24.09
CA ARG A 395 -17.87 0.84 -23.75
C ARG A 395 -16.84 1.96 -23.66
N ASP A 396 -17.25 3.17 -24.04
CA ASP A 396 -16.44 4.37 -23.91
C ASP A 396 -16.52 4.96 -22.48
N THR A 397 -15.88 6.11 -22.25
CA THR A 397 -15.88 6.79 -20.95
C THR A 397 -17.25 7.30 -20.52
N ASN A 398 -18.20 7.41 -21.45
CA ASN A 398 -19.58 7.83 -21.18
C ASN A 398 -20.51 6.63 -20.97
N GLY A 399 -19.98 5.40 -21.01
CA GLY A 399 -20.74 4.15 -20.90
C GLY A 399 -21.45 3.73 -22.18
N SER A 400 -21.20 4.40 -23.32
CA SER A 400 -21.82 4.09 -24.61
C SER A 400 -21.09 2.94 -25.31
N ALA A 401 -21.82 2.09 -26.03
CA ALA A 401 -21.22 0.97 -26.77
C ALA A 401 -20.29 1.45 -27.89
N VAL A 402 -19.10 0.86 -27.98
CA VAL A 402 -18.09 1.11 -29.01
C VAL A 402 -18.12 -0.04 -30.01
N LEU A 403 -18.56 0.25 -31.23
CA LEU A 403 -18.59 -0.73 -32.33
C LEU A 403 -17.36 -0.68 -33.23
N GLU A 404 -16.61 0.42 -33.18
CA GLU A 404 -15.35 0.65 -33.88
C GLU A 404 -14.55 1.69 -33.08
N GLY A 405 -13.24 1.50 -32.92
CA GLY A 405 -12.38 2.38 -32.11
C GLY A 405 -12.02 1.81 -30.74
N GLU A 406 -11.52 2.63 -29.83
CA GLU A 406 -10.99 2.17 -28.53
C GLU A 406 -12.02 2.30 -27.40
N GLY A 407 -12.04 1.32 -26.51
CA GLY A 407 -12.90 1.34 -25.33
C GLY A 407 -12.55 0.26 -24.32
N GLN A 408 -13.27 0.26 -23.20
CA GLN A 408 -13.09 -0.70 -22.12
C GLN A 408 -14.02 -1.90 -22.30
N ILE A 409 -13.50 -3.11 -22.07
CA ILE A 409 -14.27 -4.34 -22.21
C ILE A 409 -15.06 -4.66 -20.93
N PHE A 410 -16.32 -5.05 -21.12
CA PHE A 410 -17.26 -5.52 -20.12
C PHE A 410 -17.68 -6.94 -20.47
N ILE A 411 -17.71 -7.84 -19.48
CA ILE A 411 -18.04 -9.25 -19.70
C ILE A 411 -19.16 -9.67 -18.76
N GLY A 412 -20.10 -10.45 -19.26
CA GLY A 412 -21.18 -11.03 -18.48
C GLY A 412 -21.93 -12.08 -19.28
N GLY A 413 -23.23 -12.15 -19.08
CA GLY A 413 -24.12 -13.08 -19.74
C GLY A 413 -25.47 -13.09 -19.04
N GLU A 414 -26.48 -13.72 -19.65
CA GLU A 414 -27.82 -13.78 -19.06
C GLU A 414 -27.79 -14.41 -17.65
N GLU A 415 -27.14 -15.57 -17.53
CA GLU A 415 -26.95 -16.31 -16.28
C GLU A 415 -25.47 -16.48 -15.87
N ARG A 416 -24.53 -15.88 -16.60
CA ARG A 416 -23.08 -15.97 -16.32
C ARG A 416 -22.67 -14.93 -15.29
N ILE A 417 -23.00 -15.21 -14.03
CA ILE A 417 -22.84 -14.28 -12.91
C ILE A 417 -22.03 -14.93 -11.79
N CYS A 418 -20.82 -14.41 -11.55
CA CYS A 418 -20.05 -14.69 -10.34
C CYS A 418 -20.39 -13.67 -9.25
N PHE A 419 -20.25 -14.09 -7.99
CA PHE A 419 -20.48 -13.23 -6.83
C PHE A 419 -19.16 -12.75 -6.27
N LEU A 420 -19.04 -11.43 -6.11
CA LEU A 420 -17.83 -10.77 -5.64
C LEU A 420 -18.00 -10.33 -4.19
N ASP A 421 -17.03 -10.69 -3.35
CA ASP A 421 -16.96 -10.32 -1.94
C ASP A 421 -18.26 -10.56 -1.14
N GLY A 422 -19.03 -9.50 -0.85
CA GLY A 422 -20.25 -9.55 -0.05
C GLY A 422 -21.55 -9.63 -0.85
N GLU A 423 -21.48 -9.79 -2.17
CA GLU A 423 -22.66 -9.90 -3.02
C GLU A 423 -23.43 -11.18 -2.73
N ILE A 424 -24.73 -11.04 -2.42
CA ILE A 424 -25.64 -12.16 -2.14
C ILE A 424 -26.65 -12.31 -3.29
N THR A 425 -27.11 -11.21 -3.86
CA THR A 425 -28.09 -11.22 -4.96
C THR A 425 -27.62 -10.27 -6.06
N VAL A 426 -27.58 -10.76 -7.30
CA VAL A 426 -27.08 -10.00 -8.46
C VAL A 426 -28.10 -10.09 -9.59
N PRO A 427 -28.47 -8.96 -10.25
CA PRO A 427 -29.43 -8.96 -11.36
C PRO A 427 -28.98 -9.84 -12.53
N LEU A 428 -29.94 -10.49 -13.22
CA LEU A 428 -29.65 -11.20 -14.47
C LEU A 428 -29.09 -10.25 -15.54
N GLY A 429 -28.23 -10.76 -16.41
CA GLY A 429 -27.59 -9.94 -17.45
C GLY A 429 -26.52 -8.96 -16.95
N THR A 430 -26.10 -9.06 -15.68
CA THR A 430 -25.04 -8.19 -15.13
C THR A 430 -23.76 -8.30 -15.94
N MET A 431 -23.23 -7.15 -16.34
CA MET A 431 -21.95 -7.02 -17.05
C MET A 431 -20.89 -6.46 -16.10
N ARG A 432 -19.75 -7.14 -15.96
CA ARG A 432 -18.63 -6.74 -15.11
C ARG A 432 -17.60 -5.95 -15.90
N GLU A 433 -17.17 -4.83 -15.35
CA GLU A 433 -16.02 -4.08 -15.83
C GLU A 433 -14.74 -4.88 -15.59
N THR A 434 -13.91 -5.04 -16.63
CA THR A 434 -12.67 -5.85 -16.54
C THR A 434 -11.44 -5.04 -16.11
N GLY A 435 -11.44 -3.73 -16.40
CA GLY A 435 -10.23 -2.89 -16.34
C GLY A 435 -9.37 -2.91 -17.61
N ASP A 436 -9.72 -3.74 -18.59
CA ASP A 436 -8.95 -3.95 -19.81
C ASP A 436 -9.48 -3.07 -20.96
N PHE A 437 -8.56 -2.53 -21.76
CA PHE A 437 -8.88 -1.75 -22.95
C PHE A 437 -8.62 -2.56 -24.21
N VAL A 438 -9.48 -2.36 -25.19
CA VAL A 438 -9.40 -2.97 -26.50
C VAL A 438 -9.63 -1.94 -27.59
N ARG A 439 -9.08 -2.21 -28.78
CA ARG A 439 -9.50 -1.58 -30.02
C ARG A 439 -10.45 -2.51 -30.73
N VAL A 440 -11.65 -2.04 -31.01
CA VAL A 440 -12.60 -2.69 -31.90
C VAL A 440 -12.26 -2.28 -33.32
N GLN A 441 -11.96 -3.26 -34.17
CA GLN A 441 -11.71 -3.02 -35.59
C GLN A 441 -12.33 -4.13 -36.44
N ASN A 442 -13.23 -3.76 -37.34
CA ASN A 442 -13.98 -4.70 -38.18
C ASN A 442 -14.68 -5.79 -37.34
N GLY A 443 -15.22 -5.41 -36.17
CA GLY A 443 -15.88 -6.32 -35.23
C GLY A 443 -14.95 -7.23 -34.42
N ASN A 444 -13.63 -7.17 -34.64
CA ASN A 444 -12.65 -7.90 -33.83
C ASN A 444 -12.14 -7.05 -32.67
N LEU A 445 -11.84 -7.69 -31.53
CA LEU A 445 -11.31 -7.03 -30.35
C LEU A 445 -9.80 -7.26 -30.24
N PHE A 446 -9.02 -6.19 -30.26
CA PHE A 446 -7.57 -6.23 -30.12
C PHE A 446 -7.16 -5.66 -28.77
N PHE A 447 -6.44 -6.45 -27.97
CA PHE A 447 -6.04 -6.04 -26.62
C PHE A 447 -5.03 -4.89 -26.63
N LEU A 448 -5.35 -3.80 -25.93
CA LEU A 448 -4.47 -2.64 -25.73
C LEU A 448 -3.84 -2.62 -24.32
N GLY A 449 -4.31 -3.49 -23.44
CA GLY A 449 -3.84 -3.69 -22.07
C GLY A 449 -4.68 -3.01 -20.99
N ARG A 450 -4.21 -3.08 -19.74
CA ARG A 450 -4.98 -2.63 -18.57
C ARG A 450 -4.87 -1.15 -18.32
N LYS A 451 -5.97 -0.52 -17.89
CA LYS A 451 -5.99 0.87 -17.40
C LYS A 451 -4.98 1.09 -16.26
N ASP A 452 -4.85 0.10 -15.38
CA ASP A 452 -4.06 0.17 -14.15
C ASP A 452 -2.55 -0.02 -14.41
N ASN A 453 -2.18 -0.66 -15.54
CA ASN A 453 -0.78 -0.88 -15.94
C ASN A 453 -0.24 0.23 -16.85
N GLN A 454 -1.04 1.27 -17.13
CA GLN A 454 -0.55 2.44 -17.84
C GLN A 454 0.32 3.28 -16.93
N ILE A 455 1.61 3.37 -17.28
CA ILE A 455 2.52 4.29 -16.62
C ILE A 455 2.40 5.66 -17.29
N LYS A 456 2.61 6.72 -16.52
CA LYS A 456 2.68 8.08 -17.04
C LYS A 456 4.13 8.53 -17.03
N ARG A 457 4.77 8.57 -18.21
CA ARG A 457 6.17 8.97 -18.38
C ARG A 457 6.25 10.19 -19.31
N HIS A 458 7.00 11.21 -18.89
CA HIS A 458 7.10 12.50 -19.61
C HIS A 458 5.74 13.12 -19.98
N GLY A 459 4.75 13.02 -19.08
CA GLY A 459 3.42 13.58 -19.29
C GLY A 459 2.50 12.75 -20.20
N LYS A 460 3.01 11.69 -20.85
CA LYS A 460 2.25 10.81 -21.74
C LYS A 460 1.95 9.48 -21.06
N ARG A 461 0.73 8.97 -21.24
CA ARG A 461 0.37 7.63 -20.79
C ARG A 461 0.89 6.62 -21.79
N PHE A 462 1.46 5.55 -21.28
CA PHE A 462 2.06 4.50 -22.06
C PHE A 462 1.79 3.16 -21.40
N ASN A 463 1.46 2.16 -22.20
CA ASN A 463 1.35 0.80 -21.71
C ASN A 463 2.70 0.11 -21.82
N THR A 464 3.25 -0.36 -20.70
CA THR A 464 4.51 -1.11 -20.66
C THR A 464 4.49 -2.35 -21.54
N GLU A 465 3.31 -2.88 -21.83
CA GLU A 465 3.09 -4.00 -22.74
C GLU A 465 3.53 -3.71 -24.17
N CYS A 466 3.35 -2.48 -24.67
CA CYS A 466 3.81 -2.12 -26.02
C CYS A 466 5.34 -2.17 -26.14
N LEU A 467 6.07 -1.81 -25.07
CA LEU A 467 7.52 -1.95 -25.04
C LEU A 467 7.92 -3.43 -25.01
N ARG A 468 7.23 -4.24 -24.20
CA ARG A 468 7.48 -5.68 -24.12
C ARG A 468 7.32 -6.33 -25.50
N GLN A 469 6.22 -6.07 -26.19
CA GLN A 469 5.95 -6.60 -27.53
C GLN A 469 7.02 -6.15 -28.55
N ALA A 470 7.36 -4.86 -28.58
CA ALA A 470 8.39 -4.35 -29.48
C ALA A 470 9.77 -4.97 -29.21
N ALA A 471 10.09 -5.28 -27.96
CA ALA A 471 11.32 -5.98 -27.60
C ALA A 471 11.27 -7.46 -27.99
N GLU A 472 10.13 -8.13 -27.86
CA GLU A 472 9.95 -9.53 -28.27
C GLU A 472 10.04 -9.73 -29.80
N ASP A 473 9.78 -8.69 -30.59
CA ASP A 473 9.94 -8.73 -32.05
C ASP A 473 11.41 -8.67 -32.52
N LEU A 474 12.35 -8.34 -31.62
CA LEU A 474 13.77 -8.29 -31.96
C LEU A 474 14.39 -9.69 -32.04
N CYS A 475 15.16 -9.97 -33.10
CA CYS A 475 15.75 -11.29 -33.34
C CYS A 475 16.68 -11.78 -32.21
N GLN A 476 17.37 -10.87 -31.54
CA GLN A 476 18.32 -11.15 -30.46
C GLN A 476 17.67 -11.40 -29.09
N VAL A 477 16.35 -11.22 -28.95
CA VAL A 477 15.61 -11.37 -27.69
C VAL A 477 14.93 -12.74 -27.63
N GLU A 478 15.26 -13.55 -26.63
CA GLU A 478 14.58 -14.83 -26.35
C GLU A 478 13.30 -14.61 -25.55
N ALA A 479 13.42 -13.85 -24.46
CA ALA A 479 12.30 -13.45 -23.62
C ALA A 479 12.60 -12.10 -22.96
N CYS A 480 11.57 -11.36 -22.58
CA CYS A 480 11.77 -10.10 -21.85
C CYS A 480 10.66 -9.82 -20.83
N ALA A 481 10.96 -8.92 -19.90
CA ALA A 481 10.00 -8.35 -18.98
C ALA A 481 10.28 -6.86 -18.77
N VAL A 482 9.24 -6.10 -18.46
CA VAL A 482 9.34 -4.65 -18.24
C VAL A 482 9.00 -4.34 -16.79
N SER A 483 9.84 -3.55 -16.12
CA SER A 483 9.53 -2.99 -14.80
C SER A 483 9.54 -1.47 -14.83
N TRP A 484 8.56 -0.86 -14.18
CA TRP A 484 8.55 0.57 -13.87
C TRP A 484 9.14 0.78 -12.47
N TYR A 485 10.46 0.68 -12.41
CA TYR A 485 11.21 0.64 -11.16
C TYR A 485 11.13 2.00 -10.44
N ARG A 486 10.71 1.96 -9.17
CA ARG A 486 10.47 3.13 -8.30
C ARG A 486 9.56 4.20 -8.91
N GLN A 487 8.76 3.83 -9.89
CA GLN A 487 7.94 4.74 -10.66
C GLN A 487 8.72 5.86 -11.38
N GLU A 488 10.00 5.63 -11.66
CA GLU A 488 10.91 6.63 -12.24
C GLU A 488 11.66 6.12 -13.49
N LYS A 489 12.14 4.87 -13.47
CA LYS A 489 12.92 4.27 -14.56
C LYS A 489 12.20 3.09 -15.18
N LEU A 490 12.18 3.05 -16.51
CA LEU A 490 11.61 1.99 -17.34
C LEU A 490 12.73 1.01 -17.68
N ILE A 491 12.73 -0.13 -17.00
CA ILE A 491 13.77 -1.14 -17.14
C ILE A 491 13.25 -2.27 -18.02
N LEU A 492 13.98 -2.60 -19.07
CA LEU A 492 13.72 -3.78 -19.90
C LEU A 492 14.70 -4.88 -19.49
N PHE A 493 14.20 -5.93 -18.87
CA PHE A 493 14.99 -7.12 -18.59
C PHE A 493 14.92 -8.05 -19.78
N VAL A 494 16.07 -8.50 -20.27
CA VAL A 494 16.18 -9.31 -21.47
C VAL A 494 16.91 -10.59 -21.18
N LEU A 495 16.32 -11.71 -21.60
CA LEU A 495 17.00 -12.97 -21.80
C LEU A 495 17.40 -13.02 -23.30
N PRO A 496 18.70 -12.91 -23.62
CA PRO A 496 19.15 -12.84 -25.00
C PRO A 496 19.39 -14.24 -25.61
N LYS A 497 19.22 -14.36 -26.93
CA LYS A 497 19.53 -15.62 -27.66
C LYS A 497 21.04 -15.84 -27.85
N ASP A 498 21.74 -14.75 -28.16
CA ASP A 498 23.19 -14.67 -28.39
C ASP A 498 23.76 -13.48 -27.59
N ASP A 499 25.03 -13.09 -27.82
CA ASP A 499 25.57 -11.86 -27.23
C ASP A 499 24.73 -10.64 -27.64
N LEU A 500 24.10 -10.00 -26.65
CA LEU A 500 23.24 -8.86 -26.85
C LEU A 500 24.02 -7.57 -26.59
N GLU A 501 24.15 -6.76 -27.63
CA GLU A 501 24.67 -5.40 -27.53
C GLU A 501 23.55 -4.44 -27.11
N GLU A 502 23.59 -3.97 -25.85
CA GLU A 502 22.55 -3.13 -25.24
C GLU A 502 22.27 -1.85 -26.05
N ARG A 503 23.33 -1.21 -26.57
CA ARG A 503 23.22 0.06 -27.31
C ARG A 503 22.51 -0.12 -28.66
N GLU A 504 22.84 -1.18 -29.40
CA GLU A 504 22.21 -1.45 -30.69
C GLU A 504 20.75 -1.89 -30.50
N THR A 505 20.46 -2.67 -29.45
CA THR A 505 19.09 -3.02 -29.06
C THR A 505 18.24 -1.79 -28.75
N LEU A 506 18.77 -0.84 -27.98
CA LEU A 506 18.09 0.43 -27.68
C LEU A 506 17.82 1.26 -28.93
N LYS A 507 18.80 1.36 -29.85
CA LYS A 507 18.62 2.07 -31.13
C LYS A 507 17.53 1.43 -31.99
N GLU A 508 17.44 0.10 -32.00
CA GLU A 508 16.40 -0.60 -32.75
C GLU A 508 15.02 -0.35 -32.13
N LEU A 509 14.89 -0.44 -30.80
CA LEU A 509 13.64 -0.08 -30.10
C LEU A 509 13.20 1.36 -30.36
N GLN A 510 14.14 2.30 -30.47
CA GLN A 510 13.85 3.71 -30.78
C GLN A 510 13.21 3.93 -32.16
N LYS A 511 13.38 3.00 -33.11
CA LYS A 511 12.75 3.09 -34.43
C LYS A 511 11.26 2.72 -34.39
N HIS A 512 10.89 1.82 -33.49
CA HIS A 512 9.54 1.25 -33.40
C HIS A 512 8.71 1.85 -32.26
N LEU A 513 9.35 2.51 -31.29
CA LEU A 513 8.70 3.10 -30.12
C LEU A 513 8.89 4.63 -30.07
N PRO A 514 7.88 5.38 -29.61
CA PRO A 514 8.06 6.80 -29.36
C PRO A 514 9.06 7.04 -28.22
N ALA A 515 9.76 8.18 -28.21
CA ALA A 515 10.88 8.45 -27.29
C ALA A 515 10.58 8.22 -25.79
N TYR A 516 9.33 8.44 -25.35
CA TYR A 516 8.92 8.23 -23.95
C TYR A 516 8.62 6.77 -23.58
N ALA A 517 8.55 5.87 -24.56
CA ALA A 517 8.29 4.44 -24.42
C ALA A 517 9.57 3.59 -24.50
N VAL A 518 10.68 4.18 -24.94
CA VAL A 518 11.99 3.54 -25.02
C VAL A 518 12.54 3.31 -23.61
N PRO A 519 13.04 2.11 -23.26
CA PRO A 519 13.50 1.84 -21.89
C PRO A 519 14.69 2.73 -21.53
N ASP A 520 14.78 3.10 -20.25
CA ASP A 520 15.92 3.83 -19.70
C ASP A 520 17.17 2.94 -19.64
N GLU A 521 16.98 1.64 -19.41
CA GLU A 521 18.07 0.68 -19.29
C GLU A 521 17.64 -0.72 -19.73
N ILE A 522 18.56 -1.47 -20.33
CA ILE A 522 18.42 -2.89 -20.63
C ILE A 522 19.26 -3.67 -19.61
N VAL A 523 18.68 -4.70 -19.01
CA VAL A 523 19.36 -5.55 -18.03
C VAL A 523 19.32 -6.99 -18.52
N VAL A 524 20.48 -7.56 -18.79
CA VAL A 524 20.59 -8.97 -19.19
C VAL A 524 20.37 -9.87 -17.98
N ILE A 525 19.41 -10.79 -18.07
CA ILE A 525 19.08 -11.77 -17.03
C ILE A 525 19.32 -13.18 -17.53
N LYS A 526 19.59 -14.11 -16.61
CA LYS A 526 19.78 -15.54 -16.94
C LYS A 526 18.47 -16.31 -17.08
N ALA A 527 17.41 -15.85 -16.43
CA ALA A 527 16.07 -16.43 -16.49
C ALA A 527 15.04 -15.42 -15.97
N LEU A 528 13.81 -15.46 -16.48
CA LEU A 528 12.71 -14.65 -15.97
C LEU A 528 12.25 -15.17 -14.59
N PRO A 529 12.27 -14.34 -13.52
CA PRO A 529 11.75 -14.73 -12.23
C PRO A 529 10.23 -14.77 -12.30
N LEU A 530 9.63 -15.87 -11.82
CA LEU A 530 8.19 -16.04 -11.82
C LEU A 530 7.67 -16.18 -10.38
N THR A 531 6.44 -15.71 -10.19
CA THR A 531 5.64 -15.95 -8.99
C THR A 531 5.31 -17.44 -8.86
N SER A 532 4.81 -17.86 -7.70
CA SER A 532 4.21 -19.19 -7.50
C SER A 532 3.07 -19.49 -8.49
N HIS A 533 2.48 -18.43 -9.06
CA HIS A 533 1.42 -18.51 -10.07
C HIS A 533 1.93 -18.58 -11.52
N GLY A 534 3.23 -18.66 -11.76
CA GLY A 534 3.79 -18.79 -13.12
C GLY A 534 3.72 -17.52 -13.98
N LYS A 535 3.40 -16.37 -13.37
CA LYS A 535 3.52 -15.03 -13.97
C LYS A 535 4.84 -14.38 -13.60
N VAL A 536 5.31 -13.42 -14.40
CA VAL A 536 6.52 -12.64 -14.09
C VAL A 536 6.43 -12.00 -12.70
N ASP A 537 7.44 -12.23 -11.86
CA ASP A 537 7.56 -11.63 -10.54
C ASP A 537 8.27 -10.27 -10.63
N ILE A 538 7.47 -9.21 -10.69
CA ILE A 538 7.96 -7.82 -10.74
C ILE A 538 8.76 -7.47 -9.47
N SER A 539 8.41 -8.04 -8.32
CA SER A 539 9.13 -7.79 -7.07
C SER A 539 10.54 -8.37 -7.15
N GLU A 540 10.67 -9.59 -7.64
CA GLU A 540 11.97 -10.24 -7.83
C GLU A 540 12.79 -9.58 -8.94
N LEU A 541 12.16 -9.16 -10.05
CA LEU A 541 12.84 -8.32 -11.06
C LEU A 541 13.40 -7.04 -10.47
N ASN A 542 12.64 -6.37 -9.60
CA ASN A 542 13.11 -5.18 -8.90
C ASN A 542 14.30 -5.51 -7.98
N LYS A 543 14.33 -6.67 -7.32
CA LYS A 543 15.51 -7.12 -6.56
C LYS A 543 16.70 -7.44 -7.45
N ILE A 544 16.50 -8.07 -8.61
CA ILE A 544 17.55 -8.33 -9.60
C ILE A 544 18.16 -7.01 -10.06
N TYR A 545 17.33 -6.02 -10.37
CA TYR A 545 17.82 -4.69 -10.75
C TYR A 545 18.58 -4.01 -9.61
N GLN A 546 18.11 -4.11 -8.37
CA GLN A 546 18.84 -3.61 -7.19
C GLN A 546 20.22 -4.27 -7.07
N ASN A 547 20.30 -5.58 -7.28
CA ASN A 547 21.57 -6.31 -7.26
C ASN A 547 22.47 -5.93 -8.44
N HIS A 548 21.91 -5.69 -9.62
CA HIS A 548 22.62 -5.17 -10.79
C HIS A 548 23.22 -3.79 -10.51
N LEU A 549 22.44 -2.88 -9.90
CA LEU A 549 22.93 -1.59 -9.42
C LEU A 549 24.08 -1.77 -8.39
N ASN A 550 23.93 -2.70 -7.45
CA ASN A 550 24.96 -3.01 -6.45
C ASN A 550 26.22 -3.67 -7.04
N SER A 551 26.11 -4.41 -8.15
CA SER A 551 27.27 -4.99 -8.85
C SER A 551 28.04 -3.94 -9.62
N ARG A 552 27.34 -3.05 -10.36
CA ARG A 552 27.97 -1.87 -10.98
C ARG A 552 28.71 -1.00 -9.96
N ARG A 553 28.16 -0.86 -8.75
CA ARG A 553 28.81 -0.16 -7.62
C ARG A 553 30.09 -0.83 -7.10
N ARG A 554 30.27 -2.14 -7.30
CA ARG A 554 31.48 -2.88 -6.88
C ARG A 554 32.57 -2.87 -7.94
N ASP A 555 32.21 -2.85 -9.22
CA ASP A 555 33.16 -2.76 -10.34
C ASP A 555 33.64 -1.32 -10.58
N SER A 556 32.93 -0.31 -10.06
CA SER A 556 33.38 1.09 -10.04
C SER A 556 34.28 1.39 -8.82
N LYS A 557 35.44 0.74 -8.71
CA LYS A 557 36.52 1.28 -7.87
C LYS A 557 37.16 2.48 -8.59
N LEU A 558 36.68 3.68 -8.29
CA LEU A 558 37.34 4.93 -8.67
C LEU A 558 38.68 5.02 -7.93
N SER A 559 39.80 5.14 -8.65
CA SER A 559 41.14 5.25 -8.04
C SER A 559 41.75 6.65 -8.08
N ASP A 560 41.11 7.65 -8.70
CA ASP A 560 41.65 9.02 -8.76
C ASP A 560 40.62 10.12 -8.43
N ALA A 561 41.07 11.11 -7.65
CA ALA A 561 40.27 12.25 -7.20
C ALA A 561 39.82 13.15 -8.38
N GLU A 562 40.68 13.30 -9.39
CA GLU A 562 40.37 14.11 -10.58
C GLU A 562 39.21 13.51 -11.41
N GLU A 563 39.12 12.18 -11.51
CA GLU A 563 38.02 11.50 -12.20
C GLU A 563 36.68 11.64 -11.46
N LEU A 564 36.70 11.64 -10.12
CA LEU A 564 35.52 11.89 -9.30
C LEU A 564 34.96 13.30 -9.51
N TRP A 565 35.84 14.31 -9.60
CA TRP A 565 35.44 15.70 -9.84
C TRP A 565 34.74 15.87 -11.18
N GLU A 566 35.30 15.31 -12.26
CA GLU A 566 34.71 15.38 -13.60
C GLU A 566 33.35 14.67 -13.68
N ARG A 567 33.24 13.49 -13.06
CA ARG A 567 31.97 12.74 -13.01
C ARG A 567 30.91 13.46 -12.18
N LEU A 568 31.28 14.15 -11.10
CA LEU A 568 30.37 14.99 -10.32
C LEU A 568 29.82 16.16 -11.15
N LEU A 569 30.70 16.85 -11.88
CA LEU A 569 30.30 17.94 -12.77
C LEU A 569 29.38 17.44 -13.89
N TYR A 570 29.67 16.28 -14.46
CA TYR A 570 28.81 15.65 -15.46
C TYR A 570 27.42 15.31 -14.91
N LEU A 571 27.35 14.65 -13.75
CA LEU A 571 26.10 14.32 -13.10
C LEU A 571 25.30 15.57 -12.72
N TRP A 572 25.96 16.63 -12.26
CA TRP A 572 25.34 17.91 -11.95
C TRP A 572 24.69 18.53 -13.19
N LYS A 573 25.41 18.58 -14.33
CA LYS A 573 24.85 19.06 -15.61
C LYS A 573 23.68 18.20 -16.09
N SER A 574 23.85 16.88 -16.03
CA SER A 574 22.86 15.90 -16.49
C SER A 574 21.54 16.02 -15.72
N VAL A 575 21.59 16.09 -14.39
CA VAL A 575 20.41 16.20 -13.54
C VAL A 575 19.69 17.53 -13.71
N LEU A 576 20.42 18.60 -14.02
CA LEU A 576 19.85 19.92 -14.28
C LEU A 576 19.35 20.11 -15.72
N GLY A 577 19.64 19.17 -16.63
CA GLY A 577 19.27 19.25 -18.04
C GLY A 577 20.11 20.24 -18.85
N LEU A 578 21.31 20.57 -18.37
CA LEU A 578 22.22 21.58 -18.96
C LEU A 578 23.23 20.96 -19.94
N LEU A 579 22.85 19.91 -20.68
CA LEU A 579 23.74 19.16 -21.58
C LEU A 579 23.98 19.85 -22.95
N GLY A 580 23.59 21.12 -23.11
CA GLY A 580 23.90 21.96 -24.25
C GLY A 580 24.58 23.25 -23.80
N ASP A 581 25.67 23.60 -24.49
CA ASP A 581 26.55 24.77 -24.31
C ASP A 581 27.56 24.75 -23.15
N SER A 582 28.77 25.19 -23.51
CA SER A 582 30.03 25.22 -22.76
C SER A 582 30.02 26.24 -21.62
N THR A 583 29.06 26.14 -20.72
CA THR A 583 29.06 26.90 -19.47
C THR A 583 29.91 26.12 -18.45
N GLU A 584 31.07 26.67 -18.10
CA GLU A 584 31.84 26.21 -16.93
C GLU A 584 30.97 26.38 -15.69
N ILE A 585 30.78 25.29 -14.93
CA ILE A 585 30.12 25.37 -13.64
C ILE A 585 31.15 25.95 -12.67
N SER A 586 30.83 27.12 -12.09
CA SER A 586 31.64 27.69 -11.02
C SER A 586 31.75 26.69 -9.87
N LYS A 587 32.94 26.57 -9.27
CA LYS A 587 33.18 25.71 -8.10
C LYS A 587 32.27 26.05 -6.91
N ASP A 588 31.81 27.30 -6.85
CA ASP A 588 30.90 27.82 -5.84
C ASP A 588 29.41 27.65 -6.19
N ALA A 589 29.09 26.98 -7.30
CA ALA A 589 27.71 26.78 -7.73
C ALA A 589 26.93 25.92 -6.74
N VAL A 590 25.80 26.44 -6.27
CA VAL A 590 24.85 25.76 -5.38
C VAL A 590 23.73 25.14 -6.21
N PHE A 591 23.34 23.91 -5.86
CA PHE A 591 22.46 23.07 -6.69
C PHE A 591 21.10 23.70 -6.97
N LEU A 592 20.48 24.29 -5.94
CA LEU A 592 19.18 24.97 -6.06
C LEU A 592 19.26 26.22 -6.96
N TYR A 593 20.33 27.00 -6.83
CA TYR A 593 20.54 28.22 -7.63
C TYR A 593 20.94 27.92 -9.09
N SER A 594 21.33 26.67 -9.38
CA SER A 594 21.67 26.21 -10.71
C SER A 594 20.45 25.65 -11.49
N GLY A 595 19.23 25.81 -10.97
CA GLY A 595 17.99 25.28 -11.57
C GLY A 595 17.59 23.89 -11.05
N GLY A 596 18.19 23.46 -9.94
CA GLY A 596 17.85 22.25 -9.21
C GLY A 596 16.64 22.45 -8.31
N ASP A 597 15.88 21.38 -8.10
CA ASP A 597 14.80 21.32 -7.11
C ASP A 597 15.02 20.10 -6.20
N SER A 598 14.18 19.93 -5.17
CA SER A 598 14.35 18.83 -4.21
C SER A 598 14.25 17.44 -4.85
N LEU A 599 13.51 17.28 -5.95
CA LEU A 599 13.37 16.01 -6.67
C LEU A 599 14.64 15.71 -7.47
N LYS A 600 15.16 16.73 -8.17
CA LYS A 600 16.46 16.68 -8.86
C LYS A 600 17.60 16.47 -7.87
N ALA A 601 17.56 17.06 -6.68
CA ALA A 601 18.58 16.89 -5.64
C ALA A 601 18.58 15.47 -5.09
N LEU A 602 17.40 14.87 -4.88
CA LEU A 602 17.25 13.44 -4.54
C LEU A 602 17.79 12.53 -5.64
N ARG A 603 17.55 12.87 -6.91
CA ARG A 603 18.11 12.16 -8.05
C ARG A 603 19.63 12.27 -8.10
N PHE A 604 20.17 13.48 -7.92
CA PHE A 604 21.62 13.73 -7.90
C PHE A 604 22.32 13.04 -6.73
N TYR A 605 21.72 13.10 -5.53
CA TYR A 605 22.11 12.33 -4.35
C TYR A 605 22.18 10.83 -4.65
N GLY A 606 21.11 10.27 -5.23
CA GLY A 606 21.05 8.87 -5.62
C GLY A 606 22.17 8.49 -6.59
N GLU A 607 22.39 9.28 -7.64
CA GLU A 607 23.43 9.04 -8.65
C GLU A 607 24.86 9.18 -8.06
N ILE A 608 25.08 10.10 -7.10
CA ILE A 608 26.38 10.20 -6.39
C ILE A 608 26.60 8.99 -5.49
N GLU A 609 25.61 8.52 -4.73
CA GLU A 609 25.77 7.30 -3.93
C GLU A 609 25.99 6.06 -4.82
N MET A 610 25.44 6.06 -6.05
CA MET A 610 25.77 5.06 -7.05
C MET A 610 27.21 5.18 -7.54
N LEU A 611 27.67 6.40 -7.80
CA LEU A 611 29.04 6.69 -8.25
C LEU A 611 30.09 6.30 -7.20
N VAL A 612 29.80 6.57 -5.93
CA VAL A 612 30.69 6.35 -4.77
C VAL A 612 30.58 4.93 -4.22
N GLY A 613 29.52 4.20 -4.55
CA GLY A 613 29.31 2.80 -4.18
C GLY A 613 28.95 2.54 -2.72
N LYS A 614 28.84 3.59 -1.90
CA LYS A 614 28.44 3.56 -0.48
C LYS A 614 27.56 4.76 -0.14
N ALA A 615 26.75 4.61 0.91
CA ALA A 615 25.94 5.72 1.42
C ALA A 615 26.86 6.83 1.94
N VAL A 616 26.56 8.08 1.58
CA VAL A 616 27.33 9.26 2.03
C VAL A 616 26.44 10.05 3.00
N PRO A 617 26.67 9.92 4.32
CA PRO A 617 25.81 10.55 5.32
C PRO A 617 25.70 12.06 5.14
N GLY A 618 24.48 12.59 5.24
CA GLY A 618 24.20 14.03 5.11
C GLY A 618 24.38 14.60 3.69
N LEU A 619 24.69 13.78 2.69
CA LEU A 619 24.98 14.24 1.32
C LEU A 619 23.81 14.99 0.69
N LEU A 620 22.56 14.56 0.92
CA LEU A 620 21.39 15.27 0.37
C LEU A 620 21.28 16.69 0.94
N GLY A 621 21.57 16.88 2.23
CA GLY A 621 21.68 18.18 2.87
C GLY A 621 22.75 19.06 2.27
N VAL A 622 23.93 18.46 2.04
CA VAL A 622 25.07 19.14 1.41
C VAL A 622 24.70 19.56 -0.01
N ILE A 623 24.12 18.68 -0.82
CA ILE A 623 23.64 19.01 -2.18
C ILE A 623 22.66 20.18 -2.16
N LEU A 624 21.71 20.19 -1.22
CA LEU A 624 20.67 21.22 -1.16
C LEU A 624 21.17 22.58 -0.66
N SER A 625 22.26 22.61 0.11
CA SER A 625 22.66 23.81 0.85
C SER A 625 24.10 24.29 0.61
N ARG A 626 24.90 23.56 -0.18
CA ARG A 626 26.35 23.78 -0.35
C ARG A 626 26.77 23.84 -1.82
N SER A 627 27.99 24.30 -2.06
CA SER A 627 28.54 24.37 -3.42
C SER A 627 28.96 22.99 -3.93
N ILE A 628 29.08 22.84 -5.26
CA ILE A 628 29.58 21.60 -5.87
C ILE A 628 30.99 21.22 -5.39
N GLU A 629 31.85 22.20 -5.09
CA GLU A 629 33.16 21.94 -4.48
C GLU A 629 33.05 21.37 -3.07
N GLU A 630 32.13 21.90 -2.26
CA GLU A 630 31.87 21.38 -0.91
C GLU A 630 31.22 19.99 -0.94
N VAL A 631 30.34 19.72 -1.91
CA VAL A 631 29.79 18.38 -2.18
C VAL A 631 30.91 17.39 -2.49
N TYR A 632 31.83 17.76 -3.39
CA TYR A 632 32.99 16.94 -3.74
C TYR A 632 33.94 16.71 -2.55
N ARG A 633 34.28 17.75 -1.78
CA ARG A 633 35.11 17.62 -0.57
C ARG A 633 34.46 16.73 0.48
N HIS A 634 33.13 16.81 0.64
CA HIS A 634 32.38 15.94 1.55
C HIS A 634 32.48 14.47 1.14
N ILE A 635 32.44 14.19 -0.16
CA ILE A 635 32.59 12.84 -0.71
C ILE A 635 34.04 12.34 -0.55
N LEU A 636 35.03 13.16 -0.88
CA LEU A 636 36.45 12.81 -0.70
C LEU A 636 36.80 12.51 0.76
N LYS A 637 36.30 13.32 1.70
CA LYS A 637 36.56 13.13 3.13
C LYS A 637 36.13 11.74 3.60
N MET A 638 35.03 11.22 3.04
CA MET A 638 34.49 9.89 3.35
C MET A 638 35.15 8.75 2.56
N LEU A 639 35.85 9.05 1.46
CA LEU A 639 36.65 8.09 0.72
C LEU A 639 38.04 7.88 1.35
N ILE A 640 38.62 8.92 1.96
CA ILE A 640 39.97 8.89 2.54
C ILE A 640 39.99 8.29 3.96
N THR A 641 38.87 8.26 4.70
CA THR A 641 38.84 7.81 6.10
C THR A 641 39.10 6.30 6.31
N ASP A 642 39.23 5.51 5.25
CA ASP A 642 39.41 4.05 5.30
C ASP A 642 40.89 3.59 5.32
N GLU A 643 41.87 4.43 4.98
CA GLU A 643 43.28 3.98 4.92
C GLU A 643 44.04 4.07 6.27
N ASP A 644 43.57 4.86 7.23
CA ASP A 644 44.30 5.14 8.48
C ASP A 644 43.91 4.25 9.70
N GLN A 645 43.01 3.26 9.54
CA GLN A 645 42.58 2.39 10.66
C GLN A 645 43.16 0.97 10.64
N LEU A 646 44.34 0.78 10.05
CA LEU A 646 45.00 -0.52 9.93
C LEU A 646 46.36 -0.59 10.64
N THR A 647 46.49 -0.07 11.86
CA THR A 647 47.64 -0.37 12.74
C THR A 647 47.30 -0.30 14.24
N ASN A 648 46.77 -1.38 14.83
CA ASN A 648 47.27 -1.91 16.11
C ASN A 648 46.63 -3.28 16.45
N PRO A 649 47.42 -4.36 16.62
CA PRO A 649 46.94 -5.64 17.11
C PRO A 649 47.03 -5.70 18.64
N ASP A 650 45.98 -6.21 19.29
CA ASP A 650 46.00 -7.09 20.47
C ASP A 650 44.79 -6.87 21.38
N ASN A 651 43.77 -7.72 21.22
CA ASN A 651 43.43 -8.70 22.26
C ASN A 651 42.34 -9.65 21.77
N VAL A 652 42.79 -10.87 21.47
CA VAL A 652 41.99 -12.04 21.11
C VAL A 652 41.41 -12.66 22.38
N VAL A 653 40.09 -12.81 22.48
CA VAL A 653 39.50 -13.98 23.15
C VAL A 653 38.38 -14.58 22.30
N LYS A 654 38.71 -15.77 21.81
CA LYS A 654 37.89 -16.74 21.07
C LYS A 654 36.53 -17.00 21.75
N ARG A 655 35.43 -16.96 20.98
CA ARG A 655 34.23 -17.74 21.31
C ARG A 655 34.12 -18.92 20.33
N LYS A 656 34.28 -20.12 20.91
CA LYS A 656 34.07 -21.43 20.31
C LYS A 656 32.59 -21.66 20.05
N LEU A 657 32.30 -22.35 18.95
CA LEU A 657 31.11 -23.18 18.78
C LEU A 657 31.07 -24.28 19.85
N SER A 658 29.89 -24.54 20.40
CA SER A 658 29.46 -25.87 20.82
C SER A 658 27.96 -26.02 20.63
N GLN A 659 27.58 -26.95 19.74
CA GLN A 659 26.28 -27.60 19.71
C GLN A 659 26.11 -28.55 20.91
N ASN A 660 24.85 -28.96 21.10
CA ASN A 660 24.27 -29.94 22.05
C ASN A 660 23.92 -29.33 23.42
N SER A 661 22.76 -29.58 24.02
CA SER A 661 21.68 -30.55 23.79
C SER A 661 20.41 -30.03 24.48
N GLY A 662 19.25 -30.59 24.13
CA GLY A 662 17.97 -30.22 24.70
C GLY A 662 17.85 -30.44 26.20
N GLU A 663 16.96 -29.67 26.81
CA GLU A 663 16.22 -30.04 28.01
C GLU A 663 14.93 -29.21 28.04
N GLU A 664 13.83 -29.93 28.28
CA GLU A 664 12.47 -29.45 28.42
C GLU A 664 12.34 -28.45 29.58
N PHE A 665 11.62 -27.35 29.37
CA PHE A 665 11.03 -26.58 30.47
C PHE A 665 9.51 -26.76 30.46
N HIS A 666 9.05 -27.77 31.18
CA HIS A 666 7.69 -27.82 31.72
C HIS A 666 7.60 -26.83 32.90
N GLY A 667 6.61 -25.94 32.88
CA GLY A 667 6.42 -24.96 33.96
C GLY A 667 5.06 -24.26 33.94
N LYS A 668 4.00 -25.02 34.21
CA LYS A 668 2.71 -24.63 34.81
C LYS A 668 2.06 -23.30 34.41
N CYS A 669 0.93 -23.45 33.72
CA CYS A 669 -0.22 -22.54 33.84
C CYS A 669 -0.64 -22.43 35.32
N ILE A 670 -0.56 -21.22 35.88
CA ILE A 670 -1.33 -20.85 37.08
C ILE A 670 -2.69 -20.38 36.58
N LYS A 671 -3.71 -21.19 36.89
CA LYS A 671 -5.12 -20.81 36.84
C LYS A 671 -5.32 -19.64 37.80
N LEU A 672 -5.54 -18.43 37.31
CA LEU A 672 -6.15 -17.36 38.11
C LEU A 672 -7.66 -17.42 37.88
N THR A 673 -8.31 -17.82 38.96
CA THR A 673 -9.75 -17.81 39.20
C THR A 673 -10.37 -16.45 38.89
N SER A 674 -11.62 -16.52 38.43
CA SER A 674 -12.58 -15.43 38.36
C SER A 674 -12.69 -14.64 39.67
N GLU A 675 -13.11 -13.38 39.53
CA GLU A 675 -13.49 -12.41 40.58
C GLU A 675 -12.35 -11.70 41.30
N ILE A 676 -11.82 -10.65 40.68
CA ILE A 676 -11.55 -9.38 41.38
C ILE A 676 -11.97 -8.24 40.44
N SER A 677 -13.04 -7.56 40.80
CA SER A 677 -13.34 -6.21 40.35
C SER A 677 -12.14 -5.31 40.66
N HIS A 678 -11.34 -4.95 39.66
CA HIS A 678 -10.44 -3.81 39.81
C HIS A 678 -11.29 -2.55 39.82
N GLU A 679 -11.67 -2.11 41.02
CA GLU A 679 -11.95 -0.72 41.31
C GLU A 679 -10.81 0.12 40.71
N VAL A 680 -11.16 0.95 39.71
CA VAL A 680 -10.31 2.05 39.25
C VAL A 680 -10.34 3.10 40.35
N THR A 681 -9.57 2.87 41.40
CA THR A 681 -9.27 3.89 42.41
C THR A 681 -7.76 4.01 42.57
N SER A 682 -7.17 4.90 41.78
CA SER A 682 -6.06 5.76 42.22
C SER A 682 -5.91 6.92 41.23
N GLY A 683 -5.81 8.13 41.78
CA GLY A 683 -6.09 9.39 41.08
C GLY A 683 -5.30 9.61 39.79
N LEU A 684 -6.00 10.10 38.76
CA LEU A 684 -5.39 10.72 37.58
C LEU A 684 -4.40 11.79 38.08
N ILE A 685 -3.11 11.54 37.93
CA ILE A 685 -2.09 12.55 38.19
C ILE A 685 -2.22 13.57 37.05
N PRO A 686 -2.55 14.84 37.33
CA PRO A 686 -2.57 15.85 36.30
C PRO A 686 -1.20 15.92 35.63
N PHE A 687 -1.17 16.07 34.32
CA PHE A 687 0.06 16.25 33.57
C PHE A 687 -0.18 17.25 32.44
N ILE A 688 0.92 17.82 31.96
CA ILE A 688 0.99 18.64 30.76
C ILE A 688 1.78 17.85 29.73
N ALA A 689 1.20 17.65 28.55
CA ALA A 689 1.89 17.10 27.40
C ALA A 689 2.15 18.19 26.38
N LEU A 690 3.39 18.26 25.88
CA LEU A 690 3.83 19.20 24.85
C LEU A 690 4.36 18.43 23.66
N SER A 691 3.81 18.73 22.48
CA SER A 691 4.25 18.19 21.20
C SER A 691 4.45 19.32 20.19
N ARG A 692 4.98 18.98 19.00
CA ARG A 692 5.07 19.88 17.84
C ARG A 692 3.79 20.72 17.66
N GLY A 693 3.94 22.02 17.43
CA GLY A 693 2.82 22.95 17.20
C GLY A 693 2.05 23.40 18.45
N ASN A 694 2.53 23.12 19.67
CA ASN A 694 1.99 23.64 20.93
C ASN A 694 0.63 23.07 21.36
N ARG A 695 0.36 21.77 21.09
CA ARG A 695 -0.85 21.09 21.59
C ARG A 695 -0.71 20.78 23.08
N PHE A 696 -1.37 21.57 23.93
CA PHE A 696 -1.48 21.33 25.37
C PHE A 696 -2.65 20.39 25.68
N PHE A 697 -2.39 19.31 26.44
CA PHE A 697 -3.43 18.46 27.04
C PHE A 697 -3.36 18.55 28.56
N PRO A 698 -4.19 19.37 29.22
CA PRO A 698 -4.33 19.32 30.68
C PRO A 698 -5.27 18.18 31.07
N ALA A 699 -4.77 17.21 31.85
CA ALA A 699 -5.66 16.28 32.55
C ALA A 699 -6.32 17.01 33.74
N ASN A 700 -7.63 17.27 33.62
CA ASN A 700 -8.55 17.82 34.63
C ASN A 700 -8.31 19.25 35.15
N PHE A 701 -8.94 20.25 34.49
CA PHE A 701 -9.46 21.44 35.17
C PHE A 701 -10.83 21.83 34.58
N THR A 702 -11.90 21.42 35.25
CA THR A 702 -13.22 22.05 35.11
C THR A 702 -13.21 23.40 35.85
N LYS A 703 -12.79 24.48 35.15
CA LYS A 703 -13.31 25.87 35.22
C LYS A 703 -12.23 26.92 34.86
N SER A 704 -12.60 27.78 33.90
CA SER A 704 -12.27 29.21 33.79
C SER A 704 -10.82 29.66 34.00
N PHE A 705 -10.12 29.95 32.91
CA PHE A 705 -9.05 30.95 32.90
C PHE A 705 -9.52 32.20 32.16
N MET A 706 -10.22 33.08 32.88
CA MET A 706 -10.12 34.52 32.68
C MET A 706 -9.59 35.14 33.97
N GLN A 707 -8.68 36.09 33.79
CA GLN A 707 -8.10 36.99 34.78
C GLN A 707 -7.01 36.41 35.71
N LEU A 708 -5.79 36.60 35.21
CA LEU A 708 -4.67 37.16 35.97
C LEU A 708 -5.16 38.16 37.03
N LYS A 709 -4.83 37.97 38.30
CA LYS A 709 -4.51 39.09 39.20
C LYS A 709 -3.86 38.69 40.52
N ASN A 710 -2.75 39.39 40.75
CA ASN A 710 -2.19 39.79 42.04
C ASN A 710 -3.22 39.89 43.17
N THR A 711 -2.79 39.57 44.39
CA THR A 711 -3.30 40.27 45.56
C THR A 711 -2.17 40.45 46.58
N VAL A 712 -1.67 41.69 46.65
CA VAL A 712 -1.33 42.30 47.93
C VAL A 712 -2.65 42.62 48.62
N GLN A 713 -2.75 42.26 49.89
CA GLN A 713 -3.92 42.45 50.76
C GLN A 713 -4.52 43.87 50.72
N VAL A 714 -5.85 43.93 50.87
CA VAL A 714 -6.63 44.70 51.89
C VAL A 714 -8.02 45.05 51.32
N GLY A 715 -9.09 44.71 52.06
CA GLY A 715 -10.33 45.53 52.12
C GLY A 715 -11.60 45.04 51.41
N VAL A 716 -12.37 44.17 52.07
CA VAL A 716 -13.77 44.38 52.56
C VAL A 716 -14.91 44.84 51.60
N ASP A 717 -16.04 44.09 51.73
CA ASP A 717 -17.48 44.39 51.50
C ASP A 717 -18.21 44.20 50.15
N VAL A 718 -18.89 43.04 50.03
CA VAL A 718 -20.36 42.81 50.09
C VAL A 718 -21.32 43.78 49.33
N LEU A 719 -22.04 43.29 48.30
CA LEU A 719 -23.53 43.22 48.21
C LEU A 719 -24.08 42.90 46.79
N GLN A 720 -24.93 41.86 46.76
CA GLN A 720 -26.22 41.68 46.07
C GLN A 720 -26.37 41.73 44.53
N GLN A 721 -26.97 40.63 44.03
CA GLN A 721 -27.77 40.53 42.80
C GLN A 721 -28.93 41.56 42.79
N PRO A 722 -29.54 41.86 41.63
CA PRO A 722 -30.74 41.08 41.28
C PRO A 722 -30.91 40.80 39.77
N SER A 723 -31.95 40.01 39.54
CA SER A 723 -32.36 39.23 38.39
C SER A 723 -33.52 39.86 37.60
N PHE A 724 -33.79 39.25 36.43
CA PHE A 724 -35.08 39.05 35.76
C PHE A 724 -35.57 39.97 34.61
N LEU A 725 -35.72 39.30 33.45
CA LEU A 725 -36.89 39.12 32.55
C LEU A 725 -37.49 40.25 31.68
N HIS A 726 -37.67 39.83 30.41
CA HIS A 726 -38.81 40.03 29.48
C HIS A 726 -39.09 41.42 28.88
N SER A 727 -39.05 41.53 27.54
CA SER A 727 -40.17 41.26 26.61
C SER A 727 -40.10 42.04 25.28
N LYS A 728 -40.58 41.37 24.22
CA LYS A 728 -41.35 41.83 23.04
C LYS A 728 -40.86 43.03 22.19
N ALA A 729 -40.76 42.75 20.88
CA ALA A 729 -40.83 43.72 19.78
C ALA A 729 -42.23 44.38 19.66
N PRO A 730 -42.35 45.54 18.97
CA PRO A 730 -42.80 45.52 17.57
C PRO A 730 -42.20 46.63 16.67
N SER A 731 -42.66 46.64 15.42
CA SER A 731 -42.17 47.27 14.19
C SER A 731 -42.82 48.63 13.80
N ILE A 732 -42.39 49.17 12.63
CA ILE A 732 -42.96 50.22 11.73
C ILE A 732 -42.66 51.70 12.17
N THR A 733 -42.28 52.74 11.38
CA THR A 733 -42.49 53.17 9.97
C THR A 733 -41.54 54.33 9.56
N LYS A 734 -41.44 54.59 8.24
CA LYS A 734 -40.70 55.60 7.43
C LYS A 734 -40.88 57.10 7.78
N SER A 735 -39.92 57.96 7.38
CA SER A 735 -40.15 59.18 6.54
C SER A 735 -38.85 59.94 6.13
N HIS A 736 -38.95 60.63 4.97
CA HIS A 736 -37.98 61.44 4.20
C HIS A 736 -37.68 62.84 4.79
N THR A 737 -36.54 63.49 4.46
CA THR A 737 -36.40 64.69 3.55
C THR A 737 -34.96 65.29 3.44
N GLN A 738 -34.59 65.70 2.21
CA GLN A 738 -33.74 66.80 1.66
C GLN A 738 -32.64 67.50 2.52
N GLY A 739 -31.50 68.02 2.00
CA GLY A 739 -31.00 68.31 0.64
C GLY A 739 -29.72 69.22 0.69
N TYR A 740 -29.18 69.57 -0.50
CA TYR A 740 -28.04 70.47 -0.87
C TYR A 740 -26.61 69.87 -0.83
N GLU A 741 -25.94 69.55 -1.95
CA GLU A 741 -25.43 70.29 -3.14
C GLU A 741 -24.12 71.09 -2.96
N THR A 742 -23.14 70.73 -3.82
CA THR A 742 -22.03 71.48 -4.48
C THR A 742 -20.63 70.93 -4.17
N GLY A 743 -19.77 70.64 -5.15
CA GLY A 743 -19.90 70.72 -6.60
C GLY A 743 -18.72 70.05 -7.33
N GLU A 744 -18.98 69.82 -8.63
CA GLU A 744 -18.04 69.79 -9.77
C GLU A 744 -16.87 68.79 -9.80
N ARG A 745 -16.46 68.18 -10.92
CA ARG A 745 -16.91 67.94 -12.30
C ARG A 745 -15.83 66.97 -12.84
N ILE A 746 -16.19 65.76 -13.32
CA ILE A 746 -16.42 65.43 -14.76
C ILE A 746 -15.10 65.26 -15.56
N LEU A 747 -14.79 64.00 -15.93
CA LEU A 747 -14.64 63.44 -17.30
C LEU A 747 -13.19 63.55 -17.86
N THR A 748 -12.57 62.64 -18.63
CA THR A 748 -12.85 61.29 -19.18
C THR A 748 -11.60 60.81 -19.97
N VAL A 749 -11.59 59.51 -20.33
CA VAL A 749 -11.09 58.93 -21.62
C VAL A 749 -9.59 58.56 -21.75
N THR A 750 -9.36 57.24 -21.62
CA THR A 750 -8.65 56.30 -22.54
C THR A 750 -7.88 56.87 -23.74
N ASN A 751 -6.61 56.49 -23.99
CA ASN A 751 -6.17 55.24 -24.68
C ASN A 751 -4.66 55.29 -25.11
N THR A 752 -3.97 54.15 -24.94
CA THR A 752 -2.86 53.57 -25.76
C THR A 752 -1.65 54.39 -26.25
N ALA A 753 -0.42 53.99 -25.85
CA ALA A 753 0.58 53.25 -26.68
C ALA A 753 2.08 53.48 -26.30
N ASN A 754 2.82 52.36 -26.24
CA ASN A 754 4.25 52.11 -26.54
C ASN A 754 5.45 52.61 -25.67
N LYS A 755 6.16 51.59 -25.14
CA LYS A 755 7.61 51.25 -25.13
C LYS A 755 8.72 52.25 -24.71
N ASN A 756 9.53 51.74 -23.75
CA ASN A 756 10.94 52.02 -23.39
C ASN A 756 11.23 53.43 -22.83
N ASP A 757 12.02 53.69 -21.77
CA ASP A 757 13.16 52.99 -21.18
C ASP A 757 13.31 53.24 -19.66
N CYS A 758 14.18 52.43 -19.06
CA CYS A 758 14.75 52.39 -17.72
C CYS A 758 15.01 53.74 -16.99
N SER A 759 14.72 53.80 -15.68
CA SER A 759 15.73 54.04 -14.62
C SER A 759 15.15 54.46 -13.25
N SER A 760 15.79 53.92 -12.21
CA SER A 760 15.93 54.44 -10.84
C SER A 760 14.75 54.34 -9.85
N VAL A 761 14.77 53.28 -9.05
CA VAL A 761 14.45 53.39 -7.62
C VAL A 761 15.73 53.08 -6.85
N GLN A 762 16.13 54.04 -6.04
CA GLN A 762 17.43 54.15 -5.36
C GLN A 762 17.69 52.97 -4.43
N GLN A 763 18.88 52.38 -4.61
CA GLN A 763 19.59 51.64 -3.58
C GLN A 763 19.84 52.58 -2.39
N ILE A 764 19.30 52.24 -1.23
CA ILE A 764 19.92 52.61 0.04
C ILE A 764 20.68 51.38 0.52
N HIS A 765 21.98 51.38 0.25
CA HIS A 765 22.95 50.63 1.02
C HIS A 765 22.89 51.15 2.46
N ALA A 766 22.46 50.31 3.39
CA ALA A 766 22.80 50.45 4.79
C ALA A 766 23.74 49.30 5.15
N GLU A 767 24.96 49.70 5.49
CA GLU A 767 26.06 48.85 5.92
C GLU A 767 25.68 48.00 7.12
N CYS A 768 26.23 46.78 7.11
CA CYS A 768 26.35 45.92 8.28
C CYS A 768 27.17 46.64 9.36
N SER A 769 26.49 47.29 10.31
CA SER A 769 27.08 47.70 11.58
C SER A 769 25.99 47.84 12.64
N HIS A 770 25.72 46.72 13.30
CA HIS A 770 25.44 46.56 14.72
C HIS A 770 24.75 45.20 14.87
N VAL A 771 25.57 44.18 15.16
CA VAL A 771 25.10 43.00 15.87
C VAL A 771 24.55 43.53 17.19
N THR A 772 23.23 43.72 17.29
CA THR A 772 22.55 43.66 18.58
C THR A 772 22.96 42.33 19.18
N MET A 773 23.75 42.35 20.25
CA MET A 773 24.11 41.15 21.00
C MET A 773 22.82 40.35 21.23
N ALA A 774 22.82 39.09 20.82
CA ALA A 774 21.75 38.17 21.16
C ALA A 774 21.56 38.21 22.67
N GLU A 775 20.38 38.66 23.13
CA GLU A 775 20.08 38.78 24.56
C GLU A 775 19.94 37.38 25.20
N LEU A 776 19.70 36.35 24.38
CA LEU A 776 19.56 34.95 24.77
C LEU A 776 20.68 34.09 24.19
N ALA A 777 21.32 33.30 25.06
CA ALA A 777 22.24 32.24 24.68
C ALA A 777 21.58 30.87 24.85
N LEU A 778 22.06 29.90 24.05
CA LEU A 778 21.72 28.50 24.20
C LEU A 778 22.97 27.70 24.56
N SER A 779 22.81 26.67 25.37
CA SER A 779 23.88 25.70 25.62
C SER A 779 23.32 24.30 25.73
N VAL A 780 24.04 23.32 25.21
CA VAL A 780 23.66 21.91 25.35
C VAL A 780 23.70 21.50 26.83
N ARG A 781 22.52 21.20 27.38
CA ARG A 781 22.38 20.62 28.72
C ARG A 781 22.77 19.16 28.72
N TRP A 782 22.17 18.40 27.81
CA TRP A 782 22.46 16.98 27.62
C TRP A 782 22.15 16.57 26.18
N LYS A 783 22.70 15.42 25.78
CA LYS A 783 22.33 14.73 24.53
C LYS A 783 22.17 13.23 24.79
N SER A 784 21.19 12.60 24.16
CA SER A 784 20.96 11.15 24.23
C SER A 784 21.20 10.52 22.86
N ASN A 785 21.95 9.43 22.80
CA ASN A 785 22.22 8.71 21.55
C ASN A 785 21.06 7.74 21.26
N THR A 786 20.46 7.88 20.09
CA THR A 786 19.38 7.03 19.59
C THR A 786 19.84 6.05 18.49
N ARG A 787 21.16 5.95 18.27
CA ARG A 787 21.90 5.09 17.33
C ARG A 787 21.74 5.40 15.85
N LYS A 788 20.67 6.06 15.42
CA LYS A 788 20.45 6.42 14.01
C LYS A 788 19.38 7.50 13.90
N CYS A 789 19.69 8.60 13.23
CA CYS A 789 18.83 9.73 12.80
C CYS A 789 17.51 9.94 13.57
N VAL A 790 17.33 11.13 14.17
CA VAL A 790 16.09 11.50 14.85
C VAL A 790 15.27 12.51 14.06
N ASP A 791 14.31 12.01 13.28
CA ASP A 791 13.35 12.83 12.55
C ASP A 791 12.03 13.04 13.33
N ALA A 792 11.69 12.13 14.25
CA ALA A 792 10.52 12.27 15.10
C ALA A 792 10.66 13.53 15.98
N SER A 793 9.58 14.30 16.12
CA SER A 793 9.58 15.43 17.08
C SER A 793 9.35 14.91 18.51
N PRO A 794 10.09 15.40 19.52
CA PRO A 794 9.96 14.95 20.90
C PRO A 794 8.54 15.18 21.45
N LEU A 795 8.10 14.29 22.34
CA LEU A 795 6.95 14.52 23.23
C LEU A 795 7.49 14.78 24.63
N VAL A 796 7.13 15.90 25.25
CA VAL A 796 7.52 16.22 26.63
C VAL A 796 6.30 16.09 27.53
N ILE A 797 6.40 15.27 28.58
CA ILE A 797 5.36 15.07 29.59
C ILE A 797 5.85 15.61 30.93
N ILE A 798 5.13 16.59 31.47
CA ILE A 798 5.40 17.19 32.78
C ILE A 798 4.29 16.76 33.75
N PRO A 799 4.62 15.95 34.77
CA PRO A 799 3.66 15.59 35.81
C PRO A 799 3.40 16.79 36.75
N SER A 800 2.20 16.88 37.33
CA SER A 800 1.85 17.97 38.25
C SER A 800 2.38 17.79 39.68
N LYS A 801 2.92 16.60 40.01
CA LYS A 801 3.56 16.35 41.30
C LYS A 801 5.04 16.71 41.19
N GLU A 802 5.50 17.63 42.04
CA GLU A 802 6.89 18.12 42.06
C GLU A 802 7.94 17.01 42.29
N GLU A 803 7.55 15.86 42.84
CA GLU A 803 8.45 14.73 43.11
C GLU A 803 8.79 13.86 41.87
N VAL A 804 8.11 14.03 40.73
CA VAL A 804 8.33 13.22 39.53
C VAL A 804 8.95 14.07 38.43
N SER A 805 10.11 13.66 37.92
CA SER A 805 10.80 14.39 36.85
C SER A 805 10.06 14.30 35.51
N ALA A 806 10.04 15.43 34.79
CA ALA A 806 9.49 15.48 33.43
C ALA A 806 10.22 14.51 32.50
N SER A 807 9.51 13.98 31.50
CA SER A 807 10.01 12.93 30.62
C SER A 807 9.87 13.32 29.15
N VAL A 808 10.90 13.01 28.37
CA VAL A 808 10.95 13.18 26.93
C VAL A 808 10.78 11.80 26.29
N TYR A 809 9.83 11.67 25.38
CA TYR A 809 9.58 10.45 24.59
C TYR A 809 9.92 10.72 23.13
N VAL A 810 10.76 9.88 22.54
CA VAL A 810 11.25 10.10 21.17
C VAL A 810 11.66 8.79 20.50
N GLY A 811 11.28 8.65 19.24
CA GLY A 811 11.63 7.52 18.38
C GLY A 811 12.73 7.88 17.38
N SER A 812 13.41 6.87 16.83
CA SER A 812 14.49 7.08 15.87
C SER A 812 14.50 6.05 14.72
N HIS A 813 15.40 6.26 13.76
CA HIS A 813 15.57 5.35 12.62
C HIS A 813 16.27 4.03 12.97
N SER A 814 16.73 3.88 14.22
CA SER A 814 17.34 2.63 14.71
C SER A 814 16.33 1.67 15.32
N HIS A 815 15.03 1.94 15.13
CA HIS A 815 13.91 1.22 15.74
C HIS A 815 13.77 1.50 17.25
N ALA A 816 14.59 2.38 17.83
CA ALA A 816 14.58 2.68 19.25
C ALA A 816 13.53 3.74 19.61
N MET A 817 12.68 3.41 20.59
CA MET A 817 11.83 4.34 21.31
C MET A 817 12.43 4.56 22.70
N GLN A 818 12.77 5.80 23.04
CA GLN A 818 13.37 6.16 24.33
C GLN A 818 12.43 7.02 25.17
N ALA A 819 12.44 6.77 26.48
CA ALA A 819 12.00 7.74 27.48
C ALA A 819 13.22 8.28 28.23
N ILE A 820 13.37 9.60 28.27
CA ILE A 820 14.54 10.29 28.79
C ILE A 820 14.08 11.30 29.86
N ASP A 821 14.81 11.40 30.96
CA ASP A 821 14.61 12.44 31.96
C ASP A 821 14.92 13.84 31.39
N LEU A 822 13.98 14.77 31.45
CA LEU A 822 14.14 16.11 30.85
C LEU A 822 15.26 16.92 31.52
N ASP A 823 15.48 16.76 32.82
CA ASP A 823 16.41 17.60 33.56
C ASP A 823 17.84 17.08 33.51
N VAL A 824 18.01 15.75 33.59
CA VAL A 824 19.32 15.08 33.69
C VAL A 824 19.76 14.41 32.38
N GLY A 825 18.84 14.11 31.47
CA GLY A 825 19.13 13.41 30.22
C GLY A 825 19.36 11.91 30.38
N LYS A 826 19.03 11.34 31.54
CA LYS A 826 19.15 9.89 31.80
C LYS A 826 18.02 9.14 31.08
N ILE A 827 18.38 8.12 30.31
CA ILE A 827 17.40 7.19 29.72
C ILE A 827 16.70 6.44 30.86
N LYS A 828 15.38 6.63 30.98
CA LYS A 828 14.51 5.91 31.91
C LYS A 828 14.25 4.50 31.40
N TRP A 829 13.95 4.37 30.12
CA TRP A 829 13.83 3.10 29.41
C TRP A 829 14.05 3.29 27.91
N GLU A 830 14.40 2.21 27.23
CA GLU A 830 14.48 2.12 25.78
C GLU A 830 13.82 0.81 25.31
N LYS A 831 13.00 0.90 24.26
CA LYS A 831 12.36 -0.25 23.63
C LYS A 831 12.66 -0.26 22.14
N ALA A 832 13.08 -1.40 21.61
CA ALA A 832 13.18 -1.61 20.16
C ALA A 832 11.81 -2.03 19.61
N LEU A 833 11.35 -1.35 18.56
CA LEU A 833 10.13 -1.67 17.81
C LEU A 833 10.49 -2.36 16.48
N GLY A 834 9.52 -2.63 15.61
CA GLY A 834 9.73 -3.48 14.43
C GLY A 834 10.38 -2.77 13.23
N ASP A 835 10.26 -1.45 13.10
CA ASP A 835 10.91 -0.66 12.06
C ASP A 835 11.21 0.79 12.55
N ARG A 836 11.74 1.66 11.67
CA ARG A 836 12.09 3.05 11.97
C ARG A 836 10.87 3.83 12.46
N ILE A 837 11.12 4.76 13.38
CA ILE A 837 10.09 5.55 14.04
C ILE A 837 10.29 7.02 13.66
N GLU A 838 9.41 7.52 12.79
CA GLU A 838 9.38 8.95 12.42
C GLU A 838 8.11 9.64 12.92
N SER A 839 7.12 8.86 13.39
CA SER A 839 5.96 9.39 14.10
C SER A 839 6.39 9.98 15.43
N SER A 840 6.00 11.21 15.72
CA SER A 840 6.03 11.71 17.10
C SER A 840 5.13 10.85 17.99
N ALA A 841 5.57 10.63 19.23
CA ALA A 841 4.78 9.95 20.22
C ALA A 841 3.61 10.82 20.70
N CYS A 842 2.53 10.18 21.13
CA CYS A 842 1.37 10.81 21.75
C CYS A 842 1.11 10.16 23.11
N VAL A 843 0.54 10.89 24.07
CA VAL A 843 0.17 10.34 25.38
C VAL A 843 -1.34 10.14 25.48
N SER A 844 -1.75 9.03 26.07
CA SER A 844 -3.16 8.75 26.34
C SER A 844 -3.78 9.72 27.33
N LYS A 845 -5.12 9.79 27.35
CA LYS A 845 -5.89 10.66 28.26
C LYS A 845 -5.53 10.45 29.75
N CYS A 846 -5.15 9.23 30.14
CA CYS A 846 -4.78 8.91 31.51
C CYS A 846 -3.30 9.12 31.84
N GLY A 847 -2.43 9.42 30.87
CA GLY A 847 -0.99 9.59 31.09
C GLY A 847 -0.19 8.28 31.18
N ASN A 848 -0.85 7.14 31.28
CA ASN A 848 -0.19 5.84 31.51
C ASN A 848 0.33 5.19 30.22
N PHE A 849 -0.11 5.65 29.05
CA PHE A 849 0.24 5.03 27.78
C PHE A 849 0.82 6.02 26.79
N ILE A 850 1.84 5.58 26.07
CA ILE A 850 2.47 6.28 24.96
C ILE A 850 2.08 5.55 23.67
N VAL A 851 1.48 6.28 22.74
CA VAL A 851 1.05 5.76 21.44
C VAL A 851 1.99 6.26 20.36
N VAL A 852 2.50 5.35 19.51
CA VAL A 852 3.44 5.70 18.44
C VAL A 852 3.20 4.83 17.20
N GLY A 853 3.24 5.45 16.02
CA GLY A 853 3.21 4.76 14.73
C GLY A 853 4.60 4.34 14.28
N CYS A 854 4.69 3.21 13.59
CA CYS A 854 5.94 2.61 13.14
C CYS A 854 5.89 2.25 11.63
N TYR A 855 7.05 2.21 10.99
CA TYR A 855 7.17 1.86 9.57
C TYR A 855 6.93 0.36 9.27
N ASP A 856 6.82 -0.50 10.28
CA ASP A 856 6.38 -1.89 10.11
C ASP A 856 4.86 -2.02 9.90
N GLY A 857 4.15 -0.90 9.88
CA GLY A 857 2.69 -0.84 9.73
C GLY A 857 1.92 -1.00 11.03
N LEU A 858 2.59 -0.98 12.19
CA LEU A 858 1.96 -1.11 13.49
C LEU A 858 1.84 0.24 14.23
N VAL A 859 0.78 0.34 15.03
CA VAL A 859 0.62 1.35 16.07
C VAL A 859 0.86 0.67 17.42
N TYR A 860 1.88 1.14 18.12
CA TYR A 860 2.29 0.61 19.41
C TYR A 860 1.67 1.43 20.54
N VAL A 861 1.12 0.75 21.55
CA VAL A 861 0.70 1.33 22.82
C VAL A 861 1.64 0.81 23.89
N LEU A 862 2.53 1.68 24.35
CA LEU A 862 3.57 1.40 25.33
C LEU A 862 3.15 1.92 26.70
N GLN A 863 3.50 1.21 27.75
CA GLN A 863 3.39 1.70 29.12
C GLN A 863 4.39 2.85 29.34
N SER A 864 3.93 3.98 29.88
CA SER A 864 4.77 5.20 29.99
C SER A 864 5.92 5.07 30.99
N SER A 865 5.80 4.16 31.97
CA SER A 865 6.77 3.96 33.05
C SER A 865 7.98 3.10 32.67
N ASP A 866 7.80 2.09 31.83
CA ASP A 866 8.83 1.08 31.51
C ASP A 866 8.96 0.74 30.01
N GLY A 867 8.07 1.25 29.16
CA GLY A 867 8.08 0.98 27.73
C GLY A 867 7.53 -0.40 27.34
N GLU A 868 6.89 -1.12 28.25
CA GLU A 868 6.29 -2.41 27.93
C GLU A 868 5.13 -2.28 26.94
N ILE A 869 5.09 -3.18 25.96
CA ILE A 869 4.08 -3.14 24.89
C ILE A 869 2.77 -3.70 25.45
N GLN A 870 1.80 -2.82 25.65
CA GLN A 870 0.48 -3.17 26.19
C GLN A 870 -0.48 -3.62 25.09
N TRP A 871 -0.36 -3.03 23.91
CA TRP A 871 -1.16 -3.38 22.74
C TRP A 871 -0.45 -2.96 21.46
N THR A 872 -0.67 -3.71 20.39
CA THR A 872 -0.30 -3.35 19.03
C THR A 872 -1.53 -3.43 18.15
N PHE A 873 -1.68 -2.43 17.28
CA PHE A 873 -2.72 -2.40 16.26
C PHE A 873 -2.07 -2.39 14.88
N ALA A 874 -2.43 -3.35 14.03
CA ALA A 874 -1.91 -3.44 12.67
C ALA A 874 -2.76 -2.60 11.71
N THR A 875 -2.11 -1.67 11.02
CA THR A 875 -2.65 -1.00 9.83
C THR A 875 -2.20 -1.74 8.57
N GLU A 876 -2.72 -1.39 7.39
CA GLU A 876 -2.44 -2.13 6.14
C GLU A 876 -1.15 -1.66 5.43
N ASP A 877 -0.50 -0.60 5.93
CA ASP A 877 0.76 -0.04 5.42
C ASP A 877 1.47 0.75 6.55
N THR A 878 2.66 1.25 6.29
CA THR A 878 3.52 2.02 7.18
C THR A 878 2.82 3.21 7.86
N VAL A 879 3.16 3.46 9.13
CA VAL A 879 2.54 4.52 9.95
C VAL A 879 3.57 5.60 10.29
N LYS A 880 3.67 6.62 9.44
CA LYS A 880 4.46 7.83 9.72
C LYS A 880 3.67 8.90 10.49
N SER A 881 2.36 9.01 10.24
CA SER A 881 1.53 10.04 10.85
C SER A 881 1.51 9.92 12.38
N SER A 882 1.62 11.05 13.07
CA SER A 882 1.55 11.07 14.55
C SER A 882 0.11 11.00 15.04
N ALA A 883 -0.12 10.22 16.09
CA ALA A 883 -1.44 10.07 16.69
C ALA A 883 -1.91 11.36 17.38
N VAL A 884 -3.23 11.56 17.47
CA VAL A 884 -3.87 12.59 18.29
C VAL A 884 -4.93 11.96 19.18
N VAL A 885 -4.95 12.34 20.46
CA VAL A 885 -5.95 11.86 21.43
C VAL A 885 -7.09 12.85 21.55
N ASP A 886 -8.32 12.34 21.55
CA ASP A 886 -9.51 13.09 21.92
C ASP A 886 -9.58 13.23 23.45
N PRO A 887 -9.48 14.45 24.00
CA PRO A 887 -9.52 14.63 25.45
C PRO A 887 -10.90 14.29 26.04
N SER A 888 -11.97 14.38 25.24
CA SER A 888 -13.33 14.10 25.69
C SER A 888 -13.56 12.58 25.79
N SER A 889 -13.34 11.85 24.70
CA SER A 889 -13.63 10.42 24.59
C SER A 889 -12.46 9.50 25.00
N GLY A 890 -11.22 9.98 24.91
CA GLY A 890 -10.02 9.16 25.08
C GLY A 890 -9.63 8.35 23.84
N LEU A 891 -10.37 8.49 22.72
CA LEU A 891 -10.04 7.85 21.46
C LEU A 891 -8.76 8.42 20.86
N VAL A 892 -8.02 7.56 20.17
CA VAL A 892 -6.77 7.90 19.51
C VAL A 892 -6.98 7.85 18.00
N TYR A 893 -6.75 8.97 17.32
CA TYR A 893 -6.85 9.05 15.86
C TYR A 893 -5.47 9.04 15.22
N ILE A 894 -5.28 8.21 14.19
CA ILE A 894 -3.98 8.08 13.49
C ILE A 894 -4.17 7.73 12.02
N GLY A 895 -3.39 8.35 11.14
CA GLY A 895 -3.34 8.05 9.71
C GLY A 895 -2.28 7.01 9.35
N SER A 896 -2.51 6.25 8.29
CA SER A 896 -1.55 5.31 7.71
C SER A 896 -1.35 5.56 6.21
N HIS A 897 -0.25 5.03 5.66
CA HIS A 897 0.02 5.08 4.23
C HIS A 897 -0.94 4.23 3.39
N ASP A 898 -1.74 3.37 4.04
CA ASP A 898 -2.84 2.61 3.44
C ASP A 898 -4.04 3.48 3.02
N GLN A 899 -3.89 4.81 3.07
CA GLN A 899 -4.90 5.81 2.72
C GLN A 899 -6.07 5.90 3.71
N HIS A 900 -5.93 5.37 4.92
CA HIS A 900 -6.95 5.44 5.95
C HIS A 900 -6.53 6.25 7.17
N VAL A 901 -7.55 6.76 7.87
CA VAL A 901 -7.46 7.22 9.25
C VAL A 901 -8.26 6.28 10.14
N TYR A 902 -7.68 5.97 11.30
CA TYR A 902 -8.21 5.02 12.28
C TYR A 902 -8.59 5.75 13.56
N ALA A 903 -9.70 5.35 14.19
CA ALA A 903 -10.00 5.68 15.58
C ALA A 903 -9.84 4.45 16.45
N LEU A 904 -8.94 4.55 17.43
CA LEU A 904 -8.57 3.44 18.31
C LEU A 904 -9.02 3.75 19.73
N ASP A 905 -9.74 2.81 20.33
CA ASP A 905 -9.96 2.76 21.78
C ASP A 905 -8.87 1.88 22.38
N ILE A 906 -7.80 2.51 22.84
CA ILE A 906 -6.63 1.82 23.40
C ILE A 906 -6.94 1.08 24.71
N TYR A 907 -7.98 1.49 25.42
CA TYR A 907 -8.40 0.88 26.68
C TYR A 907 -9.17 -0.42 26.43
N LYS A 908 -9.98 -0.44 25.36
CA LYS A 908 -10.67 -1.65 24.88
C LYS A 908 -9.85 -2.48 23.91
N LYS A 909 -8.67 -1.99 23.50
CA LYS A 909 -7.82 -2.61 22.48
C LYS A 909 -8.58 -2.88 21.18
N ALA A 910 -9.38 -1.89 20.76
CA ALA A 910 -10.29 -2.02 19.63
C ALA A 910 -10.16 -0.83 18.65
N CYS A 911 -10.35 -1.11 17.37
CA CYS A 911 -10.58 -0.09 16.36
C CYS A 911 -12.07 0.24 16.32
N MET A 912 -12.43 1.48 16.63
CA MET A 912 -13.81 1.96 16.68
C MET A 912 -14.37 2.17 15.28
N TRP A 913 -13.55 2.76 14.41
CA TRP A 913 -13.86 2.92 13.00
C TRP A 913 -12.58 3.12 12.19
N LYS A 914 -12.67 2.81 10.91
CA LYS A 914 -11.65 3.05 9.88
C LYS A 914 -12.30 3.84 8.76
N SER A 915 -11.70 4.96 8.35
CA SER A 915 -12.23 5.83 7.31
C SER A 915 -11.20 6.04 6.20
N HIS A 916 -11.59 5.74 4.95
CA HIS A 916 -10.72 5.91 3.78
C HIS A 916 -10.66 7.38 3.36
N CYS A 917 -9.48 7.99 3.36
CA CYS A 917 -9.30 9.42 3.14
C CYS A 917 -9.39 9.84 1.67
N GLU A 918 -9.19 8.93 0.71
CA GLU A 918 -9.02 9.23 -0.72
C GLU A 918 -7.77 10.10 -1.01
N GLY A 919 -7.23 9.97 -2.22
CA GLY A 919 -6.08 10.77 -2.64
C GLY A 919 -4.78 10.38 -1.93
N GLY A 920 -4.48 9.10 -1.79
CA GLY A 920 -3.16 8.62 -1.39
C GLY A 920 -2.88 8.59 0.11
N ALA A 921 -1.64 8.28 0.46
CA ALA A 921 -1.19 8.02 1.82
C ALA A 921 -1.50 9.16 2.80
N VAL A 922 -1.94 8.81 4.02
CA VAL A 922 -2.10 9.76 5.13
C VAL A 922 -0.76 9.91 5.86
N PHE A 923 0.13 10.68 5.25
CA PHE A 923 1.45 10.98 5.80
C PHE A 923 1.38 12.03 6.91
N SER A 924 0.50 13.01 6.76
CA SER A 924 0.36 14.13 7.69
C SER A 924 -0.43 13.72 8.94
N SER A 925 0.02 14.17 10.12
CA SER A 925 -0.65 13.89 11.39
C SER A 925 -2.04 14.56 11.47
N PRO A 926 -3.12 13.85 11.87
CA PRO A 926 -4.45 14.42 12.02
C PRO A 926 -4.55 15.57 13.04
N CYS A 927 -5.55 16.43 12.86
CA CYS A 927 -5.83 17.55 13.76
C CYS A 927 -7.28 17.52 14.25
N LEU A 928 -7.46 17.42 15.56
CA LEU A 928 -8.77 17.46 16.18
C LEU A 928 -9.12 18.91 16.56
N SER A 929 -10.28 19.38 16.12
CA SER A 929 -10.94 20.57 16.68
C SER A 929 -11.98 20.15 17.71
N SER A 930 -12.06 20.89 18.81
CA SER A 930 -13.10 20.72 19.82
C SER A 930 -14.41 21.39 19.40
N PHE A 931 -14.34 22.52 18.69
CA PHE A 931 -15.48 23.32 18.28
C PHE A 931 -15.27 23.89 16.86
N PRO A 932 -16.03 23.43 15.85
CA PRO A 932 -16.87 22.24 15.88
C PRO A 932 -16.02 20.96 16.05
N HIS A 933 -16.64 19.89 16.59
CA HIS A 933 -15.94 18.63 16.87
C HIS A 933 -15.62 17.87 15.57
N HIS A 934 -14.53 18.26 14.91
CA HIS A 934 -14.08 17.76 13.61
C HIS A 934 -12.65 17.22 13.69
N LEU A 935 -12.37 16.16 12.96
CA LEU A 935 -11.03 15.63 12.73
C LEU A 935 -10.57 15.99 11.31
N TYR A 936 -9.54 16.82 11.20
CA TYR A 936 -8.93 17.20 9.94
C TYR A 936 -7.80 16.26 9.56
N VAL A 937 -7.81 15.81 8.30
CA VAL A 937 -6.83 14.86 7.76
C VAL A 937 -6.35 15.35 6.41
N ALA A 938 -5.03 15.33 6.17
CA ALA A 938 -4.45 15.71 4.88
C ALA A 938 -3.62 14.57 4.26
N THR A 939 -3.69 14.43 2.94
CA THR A 939 -3.12 13.29 2.20
C THR A 939 -2.05 13.71 1.17
N LEU A 940 -1.20 12.77 0.78
CA LEU A 940 -0.14 13.02 -0.21
C LEU A 940 -0.64 13.20 -1.64
N GLY A 941 -1.87 12.82 -1.96
CA GLY A 941 -2.53 13.18 -3.23
C GLY A 941 -3.19 14.55 -3.20
N GLY A 942 -3.02 15.31 -2.11
CA GLY A 942 -3.45 16.70 -2.03
C GLY A 942 -4.90 16.87 -1.63
N VAL A 943 -5.42 16.02 -0.76
CA VAL A 943 -6.79 16.13 -0.24
C VAL A 943 -6.74 16.54 1.23
N LEU A 944 -7.50 17.59 1.58
CA LEU A 944 -7.81 17.97 2.97
C LEU A 944 -9.25 17.56 3.27
N LEU A 945 -9.46 16.80 4.33
CA LEU A 945 -10.77 16.27 4.76
C LEU A 945 -11.13 16.78 6.13
N ALA A 946 -12.42 16.99 6.37
CA ALA A 946 -13.00 16.98 7.70
C ALA A 946 -13.79 15.70 7.91
N VAL A 947 -13.54 15.03 9.02
CA VAL A 947 -14.15 13.76 9.41
C VAL A 947 -14.84 13.96 10.76
N ASN A 948 -16.02 13.36 10.92
CA ASN A 948 -16.70 13.30 12.21
C ASN A 948 -15.92 12.34 13.14
N PRO A 949 -15.34 12.81 14.26
CA PRO A 949 -14.48 11.99 15.12
C PRO A 949 -15.19 10.79 15.75
N VAL A 950 -16.51 10.89 15.96
CA VAL A 950 -17.30 9.83 16.61
C VAL A 950 -17.65 8.71 15.63
N THR A 951 -18.01 9.05 14.39
CA THR A 951 -18.55 8.10 13.41
C THR A 951 -17.57 7.71 12.31
N GLY A 952 -16.49 8.47 12.11
CA GLY A 952 -15.57 8.31 10.98
C GLY A 952 -16.16 8.78 9.64
N SER A 953 -17.37 9.34 9.63
CA SER A 953 -18.02 9.84 8.40
C SER A 953 -17.36 11.12 7.90
N LYS A 954 -17.25 11.26 6.58
CA LYS A 954 -16.69 12.46 5.94
C LYS A 954 -17.72 13.58 6.01
N LEU A 955 -17.29 14.74 6.51
CA LEU A 955 -18.10 15.95 6.57
C LEU A 955 -17.93 16.77 5.29
N TRP A 956 -16.68 17.00 4.89
CA TRP A 956 -16.35 17.64 3.62
C TRP A 956 -14.93 17.28 3.17
N LYS A 957 -14.62 17.56 1.90
CA LYS A 957 -13.28 17.41 1.32
C LYS A 957 -12.93 18.58 0.39
N SER A 958 -11.66 18.95 0.37
CA SER A 958 -11.08 19.90 -0.58
C SER A 958 -9.86 19.26 -1.27
N SER A 959 -9.80 19.36 -2.60
CA SER A 959 -8.71 18.80 -3.40
C SER A 959 -7.83 19.91 -3.96
N LEU A 960 -6.58 19.94 -3.51
CA LEU A 960 -5.53 20.87 -3.95
C LEU A 960 -4.68 20.30 -5.10
N GLY A 961 -4.73 18.98 -5.33
CA GLY A 961 -4.04 18.31 -6.45
C GLY A 961 -2.51 18.26 -6.34
N LYS A 962 -1.96 18.73 -5.21
CA LYS A 962 -0.54 18.74 -4.87
C LYS A 962 -0.37 18.21 -3.44
N PRO A 963 0.69 17.45 -3.15
CA PRO A 963 0.83 16.77 -1.86
C PRO A 963 0.74 17.71 -0.65
N LEU A 964 0.20 17.20 0.45
CA LEU A 964 0.13 17.89 1.75
C LEU A 964 1.00 17.13 2.75
N PHE A 965 2.27 17.54 2.87
CA PHE A 965 3.19 17.02 3.89
C PHE A 965 2.98 17.69 5.26
N SER A 966 2.61 18.97 5.24
CA SER A 966 2.21 19.73 6.43
C SER A 966 1.00 19.08 7.09
N SER A 967 1.05 18.88 8.40
CA SER A 967 -0.15 18.56 9.18
C SER A 967 -1.08 19.76 9.22
N PRO A 968 -2.42 19.57 9.12
CA PRO A 968 -3.35 20.64 9.36
C PRO A 968 -3.25 21.12 10.82
N HIS A 969 -3.52 22.40 11.04
CA HIS A 969 -3.71 22.96 12.39
C HIS A 969 -4.92 23.87 12.37
N CYS A 970 -5.76 23.78 13.40
CA CYS A 970 -6.97 24.59 13.49
C CYS A 970 -7.02 25.45 14.77
N ASN A 971 -7.83 26.50 14.71
CA ASN A 971 -8.33 27.23 15.88
C ASN A 971 -9.88 27.11 15.91
N GLU A 972 -10.57 28.00 16.60
CA GLU A 972 -12.05 27.99 16.73
C GLU A 972 -12.79 28.36 15.44
N ASN A 973 -12.11 29.00 14.49
CA ASN A 973 -12.73 29.57 13.29
C ASN A 973 -12.26 28.88 12.01
N TYR A 974 -10.98 28.50 11.95
CA TYR A 974 -10.31 28.12 10.72
C TYR A 974 -9.38 26.92 10.90
N VAL A 975 -9.10 26.25 9.78
CA VAL A 975 -8.08 25.22 9.63
C VAL A 975 -7.09 25.64 8.54
N CYS A 976 -5.80 25.57 8.87
CA CYS A 976 -4.71 25.93 7.98
C CYS A 976 -3.86 24.70 7.64
N VAL A 977 -3.36 24.63 6.40
CA VAL A 977 -2.46 23.56 5.94
C VAL A 977 -1.49 24.07 4.88
N GLY A 978 -0.21 23.71 4.99
CA GLY A 978 0.82 23.98 3.99
C GLY A 978 0.81 22.96 2.86
N CYS A 979 1.19 23.39 1.65
CA CYS A 979 1.25 22.54 0.48
C CYS A 979 2.60 22.64 -0.24
N VAL A 980 2.96 21.57 -0.95
CA VAL A 980 4.21 21.48 -1.72
C VAL A 980 4.28 22.49 -2.85
N ASP A 981 3.14 23.03 -3.28
CA ASP A 981 3.06 24.07 -4.31
C ASP A 981 3.54 25.45 -3.84
N GLY A 982 4.00 25.57 -2.59
CA GLY A 982 4.46 26.81 -1.99
C GLY A 982 3.34 27.65 -1.40
N ASN A 983 2.15 27.09 -1.17
CA ASN A 983 1.04 27.84 -0.57
C ASN A 983 0.69 27.33 0.83
N LEU A 984 0.38 28.27 1.72
CA LEU A 984 -0.39 28.03 2.94
C LEU A 984 -1.86 28.32 2.65
N TYR A 985 -2.73 27.33 2.86
CA TYR A 985 -4.16 27.44 2.64
C TYR A 985 -4.92 27.56 3.96
N CYS A 986 -5.94 28.42 3.99
CA CYS A 986 -6.85 28.58 5.11
C CYS A 986 -8.29 28.27 4.69
N TYR A 987 -8.98 27.47 5.50
CA TYR A 987 -10.36 27.07 5.30
C TYR A 987 -11.20 27.35 6.53
N THR A 988 -12.49 27.61 6.33
CA THR A 988 -13.49 27.54 7.39
C THR A 988 -13.70 26.10 7.84
N HIS A 989 -14.31 25.91 9.01
CA HIS A 989 -14.72 24.58 9.46
C HIS A 989 -15.83 23.94 8.62
N SER A 990 -16.48 24.70 7.72
CA SER A 990 -17.44 24.20 6.73
C SER A 990 -16.79 23.77 5.40
N GLY A 991 -15.48 23.98 5.24
CA GLY A 991 -14.73 23.58 4.04
C GLY A 991 -14.60 24.66 2.96
N GLU A 992 -14.94 25.90 3.27
CA GLU A 992 -14.79 27.03 2.33
C GLU A 992 -13.38 27.59 2.43
N LYS A 993 -12.69 27.74 1.28
CA LYS A 993 -11.37 28.37 1.23
C LYS A 993 -11.52 29.88 1.50
N VAL A 994 -10.87 30.38 2.54
CA VAL A 994 -10.94 31.79 2.95
C VAL A 994 -9.87 32.59 2.23
N TRP A 995 -8.62 32.14 2.29
CA TRP A 995 -7.48 32.78 1.64
C TRP A 995 -6.36 31.77 1.40
N GLN A 996 -5.37 32.19 0.63
CA GLN A 996 -4.11 31.48 0.42
C GLN A 996 -2.95 32.48 0.50
N PHE A 997 -1.82 32.04 1.07
CA PHE A 997 -0.59 32.81 1.12
C PHE A 997 0.51 32.05 0.38
N SER A 998 1.23 32.73 -0.52
CA SER A 998 2.25 32.12 -1.38
C SER A 998 3.67 32.46 -0.89
N THR A 999 4.52 31.43 -0.79
CA THR A 999 5.96 31.51 -0.57
C THR A 999 6.72 31.21 -1.88
N ASN A 1000 8.05 31.34 -1.87
CA ASN A 1000 8.89 31.06 -3.05
C ASN A 1000 9.39 29.60 -3.09
N GLY A 1001 8.91 28.76 -2.18
CA GLY A 1001 9.34 27.36 -2.06
C GLY A 1001 8.31 26.52 -1.32
N PRO A 1002 8.39 25.19 -1.42
CA PRO A 1002 7.41 24.30 -0.80
C PRO A 1002 7.19 24.53 0.71
N VAL A 1003 5.94 24.41 1.18
CA VAL A 1003 5.56 24.55 2.59
C VAL A 1003 5.34 23.16 3.21
N PHE A 1004 6.40 22.58 3.79
CA PHE A 1004 6.34 21.28 4.47
C PHE A 1004 6.11 21.44 5.98
N SER A 1005 6.55 22.57 6.54
CA SER A 1005 6.34 22.94 7.93
C SER A 1005 4.85 23.03 8.24
N SER A 1006 4.42 22.46 9.37
CA SER A 1006 3.04 22.59 9.80
C SER A 1006 2.80 24.00 10.37
N PRO A 1007 1.63 24.62 10.14
CA PRO A 1007 1.33 25.92 10.74
C PRO A 1007 1.23 25.78 12.26
N CYS A 1008 1.87 26.70 12.97
CA CYS A 1008 1.77 26.86 14.41
C CYS A 1008 0.83 28.03 14.71
N LEU A 1009 -0.27 27.74 15.40
CA LEU A 1009 -1.25 28.71 15.88
C LEU A 1009 -1.13 28.83 17.39
N SER A 1010 -1.16 30.05 17.92
CA SER A 1010 -1.08 30.28 19.37
C SER A 1010 -2.19 31.18 19.86
N SER A 1011 -2.72 30.87 21.04
CA SER A 1011 -3.57 31.76 21.81
C SER A 1011 -2.78 32.84 22.58
N LEU A 1012 -1.45 32.72 22.67
CA LEU A 1012 -0.58 33.72 23.32
C LEU A 1012 -0.46 35.00 22.49
N THR A 1013 -0.69 34.92 21.17
CA THR A 1013 -0.69 36.06 20.25
C THR A 1013 -2.10 36.38 19.78
N LYS A 1014 -2.26 37.41 18.92
CA LYS A 1014 -3.55 37.74 18.27
C LYS A 1014 -3.93 36.72 17.18
N GLN A 1015 -3.77 35.42 17.47
CA GLN A 1015 -3.94 34.30 16.53
C GLN A 1015 -3.04 34.40 15.29
N GLU A 1016 -1.79 34.80 15.45
CA GLU A 1016 -0.83 34.82 14.33
C GLU A 1016 -0.46 33.37 13.93
N ILE A 1017 -0.13 33.19 12.64
CA ILE A 1017 0.22 31.90 12.04
C ILE A 1017 1.70 31.89 11.71
N PHE A 1018 2.46 31.00 12.35
CA PHE A 1018 3.89 30.84 12.12
C PHE A 1018 4.16 29.55 11.34
N PHE A 1019 4.97 29.62 10.28
CA PHE A 1019 5.33 28.44 9.51
C PHE A 1019 6.66 28.64 8.78
N GLY A 1020 7.36 27.53 8.55
CA GLY A 1020 8.59 27.49 7.76
C GLY A 1020 8.33 27.13 6.30
N SER A 1021 9.26 27.50 5.44
CA SER A 1021 9.23 27.16 4.02
C SER A 1021 10.63 26.78 3.52
N HIS A 1022 10.66 26.07 2.40
CA HIS A 1022 11.90 25.60 1.78
C HIS A 1022 12.69 26.73 1.09
N ASP A 1023 12.08 27.89 0.88
CA ASP A 1023 12.75 29.12 0.44
C ASP A 1023 13.60 29.80 1.52
N CYS A 1024 13.94 29.07 2.58
CA CYS A 1024 14.76 29.52 3.71
C CYS A 1024 14.10 30.61 4.57
N PHE A 1025 12.79 30.83 4.47
CA PHE A 1025 12.09 31.80 5.32
C PHE A 1025 11.19 31.14 6.37
N ILE A 1026 11.09 31.82 7.52
CA ILE A 1026 10.06 31.64 8.53
C ILE A 1026 9.08 32.80 8.38
N TYR A 1027 7.81 32.49 8.18
CA TYR A 1027 6.76 33.46 7.94
C TYR A 1027 5.86 33.62 9.15
N CYS A 1028 5.40 34.86 9.36
CA CYS A 1028 4.30 35.19 10.27
C CYS A 1028 3.19 35.90 9.50
N CYS A 1029 2.01 35.30 9.48
CA CYS A 1029 0.82 35.88 8.87
C CYS A 1029 -0.26 36.13 9.92
N ASN A 1030 -1.11 37.14 9.68
CA ASN A 1030 -2.35 37.28 10.45
C ASN A 1030 -3.44 36.32 9.94
N MET A 1031 -4.57 36.26 10.66
CA MET A 1031 -5.70 35.40 10.31
C MET A 1031 -6.43 35.81 9.03
N GLU A 1032 -6.15 37.00 8.51
CA GLU A 1032 -6.64 37.48 7.22
C GLU A 1032 -5.71 37.10 6.05
N GLY A 1033 -4.60 36.40 6.31
CA GLY A 1033 -3.64 35.95 5.29
C GLY A 1033 -2.61 37.00 4.88
N ASN A 1034 -2.49 38.11 5.61
CA ASN A 1034 -1.50 39.15 5.35
C ASN A 1034 -0.19 38.84 6.07
N LEU A 1035 0.93 39.06 5.36
CA LEU A 1035 2.26 38.97 5.93
C LEU A 1035 2.48 40.07 6.99
N LEU A 1036 2.87 39.69 8.19
CA LEU A 1036 3.27 40.61 9.25
C LEU A 1036 4.79 40.81 9.26
N TRP A 1037 5.53 39.71 9.20
CA TRP A 1037 6.97 39.70 9.08
C TRP A 1037 7.45 38.35 8.50
N LYS A 1038 8.67 38.34 7.97
CA LYS A 1038 9.40 37.11 7.63
C LYS A 1038 10.83 37.18 8.13
N PHE A 1039 11.38 36.05 8.52
CA PHE A 1039 12.77 35.91 8.98
C PHE A 1039 13.53 35.00 8.01
N GLU A 1040 14.69 35.44 7.56
CA GLU A 1040 15.58 34.66 6.69
C GLU A 1040 16.43 33.71 7.53
N ALA A 1041 16.11 32.43 7.50
CA ALA A 1041 16.94 31.37 8.05
C ALA A 1041 18.09 31.03 7.09
N THR A 1042 19.12 30.35 7.58
CA THR A 1042 20.29 29.99 6.75
C THR A 1042 20.10 28.77 5.86
N SER A 1043 18.98 28.06 6.01
CA SER A 1043 18.64 26.89 5.20
C SER A 1043 17.13 26.64 5.24
N SER A 1044 16.64 25.68 4.46
CA SER A 1044 15.22 25.31 4.40
C SER A 1044 14.66 24.98 5.78
N VAL A 1045 13.40 25.35 6.01
CA VAL A 1045 12.73 25.16 7.31
C VAL A 1045 11.64 24.09 7.17
N TYR A 1046 11.96 22.88 7.64
CA TYR A 1046 11.03 21.74 7.66
C TYR A 1046 10.25 21.64 8.97
N GLY A 1047 10.93 21.86 10.09
CA GLY A 1047 10.34 21.75 11.42
C GLY A 1047 9.19 22.75 11.60
N THR A 1048 8.18 22.35 12.39
CA THR A 1048 7.12 23.25 12.83
C THR A 1048 7.70 24.20 13.89
N PRO A 1049 7.61 25.53 13.71
CA PRO A 1049 8.01 26.47 14.76
C PRO A 1049 7.24 26.22 16.07
N PHE A 1050 7.88 26.46 17.21
CA PHE A 1050 7.30 26.28 18.53
C PHE A 1050 7.27 27.60 19.27
N ILE A 1051 6.06 28.11 19.51
CA ILE A 1051 5.85 29.35 20.24
C ILE A 1051 5.78 29.10 21.75
N PHE A 1052 6.45 29.92 22.54
CA PHE A 1052 6.49 29.77 23.99
C PHE A 1052 6.66 31.13 24.68
N GLN A 1053 6.35 31.14 25.96
CA GLN A 1053 6.62 32.25 26.87
C GLN A 1053 7.21 31.65 28.14
N SER A 1054 8.25 32.29 28.68
CA SER A 1054 8.88 31.88 29.93
C SER A 1054 9.04 33.08 30.86
N ASP A 1055 8.68 32.89 32.12
CA ASP A 1055 8.85 33.91 33.16
C ASP A 1055 10.33 34.25 33.39
N ASP A 1056 11.21 33.25 33.19
CA ASP A 1056 12.66 33.39 33.35
C ASP A 1056 13.33 34.13 32.16
N LEU A 1057 12.63 34.25 31.03
CA LEU A 1057 13.13 34.86 29.79
C LEU A 1057 12.44 36.18 29.48
N SER A 1058 12.35 37.07 30.47
CA SER A 1058 11.79 38.42 30.37
C SER A 1058 10.29 38.51 30.00
N LYS A 1059 9.54 37.40 30.08
CA LYS A 1059 8.12 37.29 29.68
C LYS A 1059 7.83 37.68 28.21
N LYS A 1060 8.85 37.70 27.35
CA LYS A 1060 8.66 37.86 25.89
C LYS A 1060 7.95 36.63 25.32
N ILE A 1061 7.16 36.84 24.27
CA ILE A 1061 6.61 35.74 23.46
C ILE A 1061 7.66 35.41 22.40
N LEU A 1062 8.20 34.20 22.48
CA LEU A 1062 9.31 33.73 21.68
C LEU A 1062 8.88 32.59 20.77
N LEU A 1063 9.61 32.41 19.68
CA LEU A 1063 9.41 31.36 18.68
C LEU A 1063 10.72 30.60 18.50
N ALA A 1064 10.73 29.33 18.88
CA ALA A 1064 11.82 28.41 18.57
C ALA A 1064 11.61 27.82 17.18
N ALA A 1065 12.60 27.92 16.31
CA ALA A 1065 12.55 27.37 14.97
C ALA A 1065 13.90 26.74 14.59
N VAL A 1066 13.88 25.82 13.64
CA VAL A 1066 15.08 25.07 13.23
C VAL A 1066 15.19 25.01 11.72
N SER A 1067 16.40 25.19 11.19
CA SER A 1067 16.70 25.04 9.77
C SER A 1067 17.54 23.77 9.53
N THR A 1068 17.48 23.24 8.30
CA THR A 1068 18.11 21.95 7.96
C THR A 1068 19.61 21.90 8.12
N ASP A 1069 20.29 23.05 8.16
CA ASP A 1069 21.72 23.16 8.45
C ASP A 1069 22.08 23.01 9.94
N GLY A 1070 21.10 22.66 10.78
CA GLY A 1070 21.26 22.40 12.21
C GLY A 1070 21.13 23.64 13.10
N LYS A 1071 20.83 24.81 12.54
CA LYS A 1071 20.65 26.01 13.37
C LYS A 1071 19.32 25.98 14.12
N VAL A 1072 19.39 26.36 15.38
CA VAL A 1072 18.26 26.57 16.28
C VAL A 1072 18.15 28.07 16.53
N TRP A 1073 17.03 28.65 16.13
CA TRP A 1073 16.73 30.07 16.22
C TRP A 1073 15.70 30.31 17.32
N ILE A 1074 15.94 31.33 18.14
CA ILE A 1074 14.96 31.90 19.05
C ILE A 1074 14.61 33.27 18.52
N LEU A 1075 13.39 33.42 18.01
CA LEU A 1075 12.89 34.65 17.44
C LEU A 1075 11.89 35.30 18.39
N ASN A 1076 11.79 36.62 18.33
CA ASN A 1076 10.69 37.34 18.94
C ASN A 1076 9.44 37.17 18.07
N ALA A 1077 8.38 36.58 18.61
CA ALA A 1077 7.20 36.21 17.84
C ALA A 1077 6.47 37.44 17.23
N LYS A 1078 6.63 38.64 17.81
CA LYS A 1078 5.91 39.84 17.39
C LYS A 1078 6.50 40.51 16.15
N ASN A 1079 7.83 40.52 16.03
CA ASN A 1079 8.54 41.26 14.99
C ASN A 1079 9.53 40.41 14.17
N GLY A 1080 9.71 39.12 14.52
CA GLY A 1080 10.60 38.20 13.83
C GLY A 1080 12.09 38.43 14.09
N THR A 1081 12.48 39.28 15.03
CA THR A 1081 13.90 39.56 15.31
C THR A 1081 14.54 38.37 16.03
N ALA A 1082 15.75 37.98 15.62
CA ALA A 1082 16.50 36.92 16.30
C ALA A 1082 17.00 37.40 17.68
N GLU A 1083 16.59 36.70 18.72
CA GLU A 1083 16.94 36.95 20.12
C GLU A 1083 18.06 35.99 20.59
N GLY A 1084 18.18 34.82 19.96
CA GLY A 1084 19.22 33.82 20.22
C GLY A 1084 19.39 32.86 19.05
N VAL A 1085 20.60 32.32 18.90
CA VAL A 1085 20.91 31.30 17.88
C VAL A 1085 21.99 30.35 18.38
N ASP A 1086 21.85 29.08 18.05
CA ASP A 1086 22.88 28.06 18.25
C ASP A 1086 22.86 27.08 17.06
N LYS A 1087 23.90 26.23 16.96
CA LYS A 1087 24.04 25.29 15.87
C LYS A 1087 24.33 23.89 16.39
N LEU A 1088 23.41 22.99 16.11
CA LEU A 1088 23.60 21.57 16.29
C LEU A 1088 24.53 21.01 15.20
N PRO A 1089 25.30 19.95 15.51
CA PRO A 1089 26.34 19.43 14.61
C PRO A 1089 25.80 18.62 13.41
N GLY A 1090 24.49 18.43 13.28
CA GLY A 1090 23.88 17.69 12.17
C GLY A 1090 22.58 18.33 11.68
N GLU A 1091 21.98 17.75 10.65
CA GLU A 1091 20.73 18.25 10.09
C GLU A 1091 19.56 18.06 11.06
N VAL A 1092 18.62 19.02 11.04
CA VAL A 1092 17.45 19.00 11.91
C VAL A 1092 16.17 19.05 11.08
N PHE A 1093 15.40 17.96 11.13
CA PHE A 1093 14.06 17.85 10.54
C PHE A 1093 12.96 17.76 11.63
N SER A 1094 13.36 17.37 12.83
CA SER A 1094 12.54 17.33 14.03
C SER A 1094 12.08 18.74 14.43
N SER A 1095 10.81 18.88 14.85
CA SER A 1095 10.32 20.17 15.36
C SER A 1095 10.79 20.36 16.82
N PRO A 1096 11.26 21.57 17.21
CA PRO A 1096 11.64 21.82 18.59
C PRO A 1096 10.41 21.81 19.51
N VAL A 1097 10.61 21.40 20.77
CA VAL A 1097 9.61 21.52 21.83
C VAL A 1097 10.25 22.21 23.02
N VAL A 1098 9.58 23.24 23.56
CA VAL A 1098 10.15 24.06 24.64
C VAL A 1098 9.29 23.96 25.90
N TRP A 1099 9.93 23.78 27.05
CA TRP A 1099 9.32 23.87 28.37
C TRP A 1099 10.18 24.71 29.32
N GLY A 1100 9.63 25.82 29.80
CA GLY A 1100 10.37 26.80 30.60
C GLY A 1100 11.57 27.33 29.82
N THR A 1101 12.77 27.02 30.29
CA THR A 1101 14.05 27.36 29.63
C THR A 1101 14.68 26.19 28.87
N LYS A 1102 14.00 25.04 28.75
CA LYS A 1102 14.56 23.84 28.12
C LYS A 1102 13.96 23.61 26.75
N LEU A 1103 14.80 23.55 25.72
CA LEU A 1103 14.42 23.23 24.34
C LEU A 1103 14.92 21.85 23.98
N VAL A 1104 14.01 20.97 23.56
CA VAL A 1104 14.34 19.60 23.13
C VAL A 1104 14.12 19.45 21.63
N VAL A 1105 15.08 18.84 20.94
CA VAL A 1105 15.00 18.63 19.49
C VAL A 1105 15.82 17.42 19.03
N GLY A 1106 15.29 16.67 18.06
CA GLY A 1106 15.99 15.56 17.41
C GLY A 1106 16.92 16.03 16.29
N CYS A 1107 18.07 15.38 16.14
CA CYS A 1107 19.06 15.69 15.12
C CYS A 1107 19.45 14.42 14.35
N ARG A 1108 19.76 14.56 13.07
CA ARG A 1108 20.14 13.45 12.19
C ARG A 1108 21.54 12.90 12.43
N ASN A 1109 22.31 13.52 13.32
CA ASN A 1109 23.58 12.97 13.80
C ASN A 1109 23.39 11.90 14.90
N ASP A 1110 22.23 11.25 14.94
CA ASP A 1110 21.85 10.18 15.87
C ASP A 1110 21.49 10.61 17.29
N TYR A 1111 21.51 11.90 17.60
CA TYR A 1111 21.25 12.42 18.95
C TYR A 1111 19.94 13.19 19.07
N VAL A 1112 19.33 13.09 20.25
CA VAL A 1112 18.36 14.09 20.75
C VAL A 1112 19.08 15.03 21.69
N TYR A 1113 18.86 16.33 21.52
CA TYR A 1113 19.47 17.38 22.30
C TYR A 1113 18.44 18.04 23.21
N CYS A 1114 18.88 18.38 24.43
CA CYS A 1114 18.23 19.40 25.24
C CYS A 1114 19.17 20.59 25.40
N LEU A 1115 18.68 21.78 25.09
CA LEU A 1115 19.38 23.04 25.20
C LEU A 1115 18.77 23.86 26.35
N ASP A 1116 19.61 24.48 27.17
CA ASP A 1116 19.20 25.52 28.12
C ASP A 1116 19.19 26.87 27.43
N LEU A 1117 18.12 27.64 27.67
CA LEU A 1117 17.91 29.02 27.24
C LEU A 1117 18.15 29.94 28.43
N TYR A 1118 19.06 30.91 28.30
CA TYR A 1118 19.35 31.87 29.37
C TYR A 1118 19.74 33.24 28.83
N ILE A 1119 19.59 34.27 29.65
CA ILE A 1119 19.91 35.65 29.28
C ILE A 1119 21.41 35.87 29.46
N THR A 1120 22.09 36.39 28.43
CA THR A 1120 23.52 36.71 28.53
C THR A 1120 23.77 37.87 29.49
N GLY A 1121 24.61 37.67 30.51
CA GLY A 1121 24.98 38.72 31.48
C GLY A 1121 24.29 38.65 32.84
N LYS A 1122 23.55 37.56 33.13
CA LYS A 1122 23.08 37.20 34.48
C LYS A 1122 23.62 35.86 34.92
#